data_AF-A0A319DSK6-F1
#
_entry.id   AF-A0A319DSK6-F1
#
_cell.length_a   1.000
_cell.length_b   1.000
_cell.length_c   1.000
_cell.angle_alpha   90.00
_cell.angle_beta   90.00
_cell.angle_gamma   90.00
#
_symmetry.space_group_name_H-M   'P 1'
#
loop_
_entity.id
_entity.type
_entity.pdbx_description
1 polymer ?
#
loop_
_entity_poly.entity_id
_entity_poly.type
_entity_poly.pdbx_seq_one_letter_code
_entity_poly.pdbx_strand_id
1 'polypeptide(L)'
;MSAPGAGHEFAPQEVSWQKRDILVFANSIGCKADELHFLYELHPRFAVFPTYPVILPFKLTDQEVIDFYARAGGAPIPGAPKLDYRRVVDGQRRIIALKPLPTSSAGRKFELRNKVIGLYDKGKAGTVLETEQSIVDQATGDIYTKILSSSFFVGQGGWGGPKGPSTVNYPPPEGKSPDATHIIQTTPETALLYRLNGDYNPLHATPEPGAKMGFGGTIIHGLFSWNAAAHGVLREIGQSDPENLKEFQARFASPVKPGDKLTTEIWRMGRLEGGDEEIRFIVRNDKGKVVLSNGRCLLKATDSKAKLTVNETVKHDPKSAQQFSKDVFKKLGPFWLRDNCQCDKCHHPQTRQREVDTFAIPSEIIIKKVIYAAEGLRVEFSDGHTGFYTYAWLKANGTKKPTSVLRAVHTAKPRPYHPFTGTGPYPTVSYDDVMQDDKGLLQWLDKIYSYGFCFVIGVPVTTRDTEKLLERIAFIRPTHYGGFWDFTSDMSFGDSAYTSEGLGAHTDTTYFTDPARLQMFHLLSHTDGQGGASLLVDGFRAAETLQKEKKAHYASLMRQSQPAHASGNEKVCIQPIHEFPVLELHPQLDQLYRIRWNNYDRAPKTNWGIKDLKQWYSAARHWNEIISREEFQIWTQLEPGTALIFDNWRMLHGRSKFTGKRRMCGGYINNDDFLSQYRLLKFGREHVLNNLGNWHGKGHKEGNPNFLI
;
A
#
# COMPACT_ATOMS: atom_id res chain seq x y z
N MET A 1 6.85 -52.48 -6.71
CA MET A 1 8.12 -52.12 -7.38
C MET A 1 8.22 -50.60 -7.38
N SER A 2 9.33 -50.03 -6.88
CA SER A 2 9.62 -48.60 -7.05
C SER A 2 9.58 -48.26 -8.54
N ALA A 3 9.03 -47.10 -8.91
CA ALA A 3 8.99 -46.70 -10.31
C ALA A 3 10.44 -46.60 -10.85
N PRO A 4 10.73 -47.12 -12.07
CA PRO A 4 12.08 -47.03 -12.63
C PRO A 4 12.54 -45.57 -12.69
N GLY A 5 13.77 -45.32 -12.25
CA GLY A 5 14.34 -43.98 -12.22
C GLY A 5 13.81 -43.04 -11.14
N ALA A 6 12.86 -43.42 -10.28
CA ALA A 6 12.39 -42.56 -9.20
C ALA A 6 13.55 -42.21 -8.23
N GLY A 7 13.75 -40.91 -7.98
CA GLY A 7 14.89 -40.39 -7.23
C GLY A 7 16.14 -40.12 -8.09
N HIS A 8 16.13 -40.41 -9.38
CA HIS A 8 17.24 -40.03 -10.27
C HIS A 8 17.31 -38.51 -10.39
N GLU A 9 18.45 -37.94 -10.04
CA GLU A 9 18.76 -36.52 -10.18
C GLU A 9 19.60 -36.29 -11.42
N PHE A 10 19.20 -35.31 -12.23
CA PHE A 10 19.99 -34.83 -13.35
C PHE A 10 21.06 -33.86 -12.84
N ALA A 11 22.15 -33.70 -13.60
CA ALA A 11 23.16 -32.70 -13.28
C ALA A 11 22.51 -31.30 -13.15
N PRO A 12 22.83 -30.53 -12.08
CA PRO A 12 22.34 -29.16 -11.95
C PRO A 12 22.75 -28.30 -13.15
N GLN A 13 21.85 -27.42 -13.58
CA GLN A 13 22.09 -26.51 -14.70
C GLN A 13 22.01 -25.06 -14.21
N GLU A 14 22.96 -24.21 -14.59
CA GLU A 14 22.90 -22.79 -14.24
C GLU A 14 21.73 -22.10 -14.95
N VAL A 15 21.08 -21.16 -14.26
CA VAL A 15 20.00 -20.33 -14.81
C VAL A 15 20.23 -18.86 -14.45
N SER A 16 19.89 -17.95 -15.37
CA SER A 16 20.07 -16.52 -15.14
C SER A 16 19.00 -15.68 -15.85
N TRP A 17 18.70 -14.52 -15.26
CA TRP A 17 17.71 -13.59 -15.80
C TRP A 17 18.06 -12.13 -15.52
N GLN A 18 17.66 -11.28 -16.46
CA GLN A 18 17.75 -9.83 -16.38
C GLN A 18 16.38 -9.22 -16.01
N LYS A 19 16.39 -7.96 -15.61
CA LYS A 19 15.16 -7.16 -15.43
C LYS A 19 14.31 -7.15 -16.72
N ARG A 20 14.96 -7.10 -17.89
CA ARG A 20 14.31 -7.19 -19.20
C ARG A 20 13.49 -8.49 -19.34
N ASP A 21 14.03 -9.62 -18.91
CA ASP A 21 13.40 -10.93 -19.12
C ASP A 21 12.10 -11.05 -18.31
N ILE A 22 12.10 -10.53 -17.06
CA ILE A 22 10.90 -10.54 -16.21
C ILE A 22 9.83 -9.55 -16.70
N LEU A 23 10.24 -8.42 -17.30
CA LEU A 23 9.35 -7.46 -17.94
C LEU A 23 8.68 -8.06 -19.18
N VAL A 24 9.47 -8.69 -20.05
CA VAL A 24 8.97 -9.40 -21.25
C VAL A 24 7.99 -10.49 -20.83
N PHE A 25 8.33 -11.28 -19.81
CA PHE A 25 7.45 -12.31 -19.31
C PHE A 25 6.11 -11.75 -18.83
N ALA A 26 6.12 -10.80 -17.90
CA ALA A 26 4.91 -10.19 -17.35
C ALA A 26 4.03 -9.57 -18.45
N ASN A 27 4.64 -8.83 -19.38
CA ASN A 27 3.91 -8.23 -20.49
C ASN A 27 3.28 -9.29 -21.40
N SER A 28 4.05 -10.34 -21.75
CA SER A 28 3.61 -11.39 -22.67
C SER A 28 2.47 -12.25 -22.14
N ILE A 29 2.27 -12.33 -20.81
CA ILE A 29 1.20 -13.15 -20.20
C ILE A 29 -0.09 -12.37 -19.93
N GLY A 30 -0.07 -11.05 -20.12
CA GLY A 30 -1.27 -10.21 -20.05
C GLY A 30 -1.27 -9.09 -19.03
N CYS A 31 -0.19 -8.87 -18.25
CA CYS A 31 -0.11 -7.74 -17.32
C CYS A 31 -0.32 -6.41 -18.08
N LYS A 32 -1.05 -5.47 -17.47
CA LYS A 32 -1.42 -4.19 -18.09
C LYS A 32 -0.82 -2.99 -17.36
N ALA A 33 -1.00 -1.80 -17.93
CA ALA A 33 -0.42 -0.55 -17.43
C ALA A 33 -0.86 -0.17 -15.99
N ASP A 34 -1.89 -0.79 -15.44
CA ASP A 34 -2.30 -0.67 -14.03
C ASP A 34 -1.53 -1.62 -13.08
N GLU A 35 -0.69 -2.50 -13.63
CA GLU A 35 0.18 -3.45 -12.92
C GLU A 35 1.67 -3.09 -13.10
N LEU A 36 2.01 -1.80 -12.98
CA LEU A 36 3.40 -1.30 -13.19
C LEU A 36 4.43 -1.95 -12.26
N HIS A 37 4.02 -2.52 -11.13
CA HIS A 37 4.90 -3.30 -10.28
C HIS A 37 5.45 -4.58 -10.95
N PHE A 38 4.85 -5.04 -12.05
CA PHE A 38 5.42 -6.08 -12.92
C PHE A 38 6.03 -5.54 -14.23
N LEU A 39 5.70 -4.30 -14.62
CA LEU A 39 5.99 -3.76 -15.96
C LEU A 39 6.93 -2.55 -15.98
N TYR A 40 7.34 -2.04 -14.81
CA TYR A 40 8.21 -0.87 -14.72
C TYR A 40 9.29 -1.09 -13.66
N GLU A 41 10.53 -1.18 -14.10
CA GLU A 41 11.69 -1.54 -13.28
C GLU A 41 12.07 -0.52 -12.21
N LEU A 42 11.54 0.71 -12.31
CA LEU A 42 11.69 1.76 -11.31
C LEU A 42 10.46 1.90 -10.39
N HIS A 43 9.44 1.04 -10.56
CA HIS A 43 8.31 1.02 -9.64
C HIS A 43 8.81 0.61 -8.23
N PRO A 44 8.38 1.28 -7.14
CA PRO A 44 8.89 1.02 -5.79
C PRO A 44 8.61 -0.40 -5.28
N ARG A 45 7.59 -1.07 -5.85
CA ARG A 45 7.28 -2.50 -5.63
C ARG A 45 7.64 -3.40 -6.82
N PHE A 46 8.61 -3.03 -7.66
CA PHE A 46 8.97 -3.82 -8.83
C PHE A 46 9.33 -5.26 -8.43
N ALA A 47 8.64 -6.24 -9.02
CA ALA A 47 8.72 -7.63 -8.60
C ALA A 47 8.65 -8.60 -9.78
N VAL A 48 9.16 -9.80 -9.57
CA VAL A 48 9.06 -10.91 -10.55
C VAL A 48 7.68 -11.54 -10.44
N PHE A 49 7.01 -11.77 -11.58
CA PHE A 49 5.75 -12.51 -11.56
C PHE A 49 5.99 -13.96 -11.06
N PRO A 50 5.22 -14.50 -10.09
CA PRO A 50 5.62 -15.70 -9.35
C PRO A 50 5.79 -16.97 -10.19
N THR A 51 5.19 -17.02 -11.37
CA THR A 51 5.30 -18.16 -12.29
C THR A 51 6.45 -18.05 -13.30
N TYR A 52 7.21 -16.96 -13.32
CA TYR A 52 8.39 -16.78 -14.16
C TYR A 52 9.35 -17.99 -14.19
N PRO A 53 9.64 -18.68 -13.06
CA PRO A 53 10.54 -19.84 -13.05
C PRO A 53 10.18 -20.96 -14.03
N VAL A 54 8.92 -21.06 -14.45
CA VAL A 54 8.49 -22.10 -15.39
C VAL A 54 9.17 -22.01 -16.75
N ILE A 55 9.73 -20.84 -17.12
CA ILE A 55 10.47 -20.64 -18.37
C ILE A 55 11.97 -20.91 -18.25
N LEU A 56 12.52 -20.93 -17.03
CA LEU A 56 13.96 -21.06 -16.82
C LEU A 56 14.57 -22.37 -17.36
N PRO A 57 13.87 -23.53 -17.34
CA PRO A 57 14.37 -24.74 -18.00
C PRO A 57 14.53 -24.61 -19.52
N PHE A 58 13.82 -23.69 -20.16
CA PHE A 58 13.95 -23.42 -21.59
C PHE A 58 15.05 -22.39 -21.87
N LYS A 59 15.10 -21.33 -21.06
CA LYS A 59 16.04 -20.21 -21.20
C LYS A 59 17.48 -20.55 -20.75
N LEU A 60 17.63 -21.27 -19.65
CA LEU A 60 18.89 -21.45 -18.93
C LEU A 60 19.60 -20.10 -18.69
N THR A 61 20.83 -19.95 -19.18
CA THR A 61 21.61 -18.69 -19.10
C THR A 61 21.60 -17.90 -20.41
N ASP A 62 21.02 -18.44 -21.48
CA ASP A 62 21.06 -17.83 -22.81
C ASP A 62 20.34 -16.47 -22.83
N GLN A 63 20.88 -15.56 -23.64
CA GLN A 63 20.34 -14.21 -23.86
C GLN A 63 19.82 -14.02 -25.29
N GLU A 64 20.07 -15.01 -26.14
CA GLU A 64 19.72 -15.05 -27.56
C GLU A 64 18.65 -16.12 -27.84
N VAL A 65 18.21 -16.19 -29.10
CA VAL A 65 17.35 -17.28 -29.56
C VAL A 65 18.05 -18.64 -29.44
N ILE A 66 17.26 -19.69 -29.19
CA ILE A 66 17.77 -21.05 -28.96
C ILE A 66 17.26 -22.00 -30.05
N ASP A 67 18.12 -22.90 -30.52
CA ASP A 67 17.67 -24.08 -31.27
C ASP A 67 16.97 -25.05 -30.32
N PHE A 68 15.63 -25.01 -30.33
CA PHE A 68 14.79 -25.84 -29.47
C PHE A 68 15.02 -27.34 -29.68
N TYR A 69 15.23 -27.81 -30.92
CA TYR A 69 15.38 -29.23 -31.19
C TYR A 69 16.75 -29.75 -30.79
N ALA A 70 17.81 -28.96 -30.99
CA ALA A 70 19.15 -29.31 -30.50
C ALA A 70 19.19 -29.40 -28.97
N ARG A 71 18.37 -28.61 -28.27
CA ARG A 71 18.26 -28.62 -26.81
C ARG A 71 17.28 -29.65 -26.27
N ALA A 72 16.29 -30.04 -27.06
CA ALA A 72 15.28 -31.03 -26.70
C ALA A 72 15.88 -32.45 -26.71
N GLY A 73 16.51 -32.83 -25.60
CA GLY A 73 17.01 -34.18 -25.36
C GLY A 73 17.15 -34.42 -23.86
N GLY A 74 16.54 -35.50 -23.35
CA GLY A 74 16.73 -35.92 -21.97
C GLY A 74 17.97 -36.80 -21.84
N ALA A 75 18.77 -36.60 -20.78
CA ALA A 75 19.75 -37.61 -20.40
C ALA A 75 19.03 -38.94 -20.10
N PRO A 76 19.65 -40.10 -20.40
CA PRO A 76 19.03 -41.39 -20.13
C PRO A 76 18.66 -41.54 -18.66
N ILE A 77 17.40 -41.88 -18.39
CA ILE A 77 16.93 -42.18 -17.04
C ILE A 77 17.25 -43.65 -16.75
N PRO A 78 18.03 -43.98 -15.69
CA PRO A 78 18.34 -45.36 -15.36
C PRO A 78 17.07 -46.23 -15.20
N GLY A 79 17.00 -47.33 -15.96
CA GLY A 79 15.88 -48.26 -15.94
C GLY A 79 14.62 -47.80 -16.70
N ALA A 80 14.64 -46.63 -17.33
CA ALA A 80 13.55 -46.17 -18.19
C ALA A 80 13.69 -46.74 -19.63
N PRO A 81 12.58 -46.98 -20.34
CA PRO A 81 12.64 -47.24 -21.78
C PRO A 81 13.18 -46.01 -22.53
N LYS A 82 13.71 -46.22 -23.74
CA LYS A 82 14.09 -45.11 -24.62
C LYS A 82 12.84 -44.37 -25.09
N LEU A 83 12.67 -43.13 -24.64
CA LEU A 83 11.53 -42.28 -24.99
C LEU A 83 11.91 -41.26 -26.08
N ASP A 84 11.02 -41.07 -27.04
CA ASP A 84 11.11 -40.04 -28.08
C ASP A 84 10.44 -38.75 -27.61
N TYR A 85 11.28 -37.76 -27.26
CA TYR A 85 10.87 -36.44 -26.79
C TYR A 85 10.21 -35.58 -27.89
N ARG A 86 10.22 -36.00 -29.16
CA ARG A 86 9.48 -35.30 -30.23
C ARG A 86 7.98 -35.61 -30.18
N ARG A 87 7.57 -36.63 -29.42
CA ARG A 87 6.17 -37.07 -29.26
C ARG A 87 5.71 -36.95 -27.80
N VAL A 88 6.16 -35.90 -27.13
CA VAL A 88 5.77 -35.57 -25.76
C VAL A 88 4.79 -34.40 -25.76
N VAL A 89 3.81 -34.44 -24.86
CA VAL A 89 2.92 -33.31 -24.58
C VAL A 89 2.91 -33.04 -23.07
N ASP A 90 2.76 -31.78 -22.68
CA ASP A 90 2.55 -31.44 -21.27
C ASP A 90 1.21 -32.02 -20.80
N GLY A 91 1.25 -32.77 -19.70
CA GLY A 91 0.06 -33.28 -19.02
C GLY A 91 -0.46 -32.29 -17.99
N GLN A 92 0.36 -32.01 -16.97
CA GLN A 92 0.00 -31.11 -15.85
C GLN A 92 1.27 -30.44 -15.33
N ARG A 93 1.13 -29.21 -14.84
CA ARG A 93 2.17 -28.54 -14.05
C ARG A 93 1.58 -27.96 -12.77
N ARG A 94 2.38 -28.01 -11.70
CA ARG A 94 2.17 -27.37 -10.40
C ARG A 94 3.43 -26.64 -10.01
N ILE A 95 3.34 -25.33 -9.77
CA ILE A 95 4.42 -24.56 -9.14
C ILE A 95 4.08 -24.29 -7.69
N ILE A 96 5.09 -24.34 -6.84
CA ILE A 96 5.05 -23.93 -5.44
C ILE A 96 6.08 -22.81 -5.28
N ALA A 97 5.61 -21.62 -4.92
CA ALA A 97 6.44 -20.45 -4.68
C ALA A 97 6.84 -20.41 -3.20
N LEU A 98 8.11 -20.69 -2.91
CA LEU A 98 8.63 -20.73 -1.55
C LEU A 98 9.20 -19.37 -1.14
N LYS A 99 9.87 -18.68 -2.07
CA LYS A 99 10.46 -17.35 -1.87
C LYS A 99 10.28 -16.50 -3.15
N PRO A 100 10.07 -15.18 -3.04
CA PRO A 100 10.07 -14.28 -4.20
C PRO A 100 11.44 -14.29 -4.87
N LEU A 101 11.52 -14.42 -6.20
CA LEU A 101 12.80 -14.28 -6.90
C LEU A 101 13.29 -12.83 -6.87
N PRO A 102 14.61 -12.60 -6.80
CA PRO A 102 15.14 -11.26 -7.02
C PRO A 102 14.84 -10.78 -8.45
N THR A 103 14.71 -9.47 -8.62
CA THR A 103 14.37 -8.82 -9.91
C THR A 103 15.46 -8.96 -10.97
N SER A 104 16.62 -9.49 -10.61
CA SER A 104 17.64 -10.01 -11.55
C SER A 104 18.50 -11.03 -10.83
N SER A 105 19.19 -11.88 -11.58
CA SER A 105 20.22 -12.76 -11.03
C SER A 105 21.58 -12.06 -10.84
N ALA A 106 21.68 -10.74 -11.05
CA ALA A 106 22.96 -10.01 -10.97
C ALA A 106 23.60 -10.17 -9.58
N GLY A 107 24.90 -10.49 -9.56
CA GLY A 107 25.66 -10.71 -8.33
C GLY A 107 25.37 -12.02 -7.59
N ARG A 108 24.52 -12.90 -8.15
CA ARG A 108 24.14 -14.19 -7.55
C ARG A 108 24.20 -15.30 -8.60
N LYS A 109 24.36 -16.54 -8.16
CA LYS A 109 24.30 -17.73 -9.02
C LYS A 109 23.11 -18.59 -8.63
N PHE A 110 22.31 -18.95 -9.62
CA PHE A 110 21.15 -19.80 -9.45
C PHE A 110 21.29 -21.05 -10.29
N GLU A 111 20.80 -22.17 -9.77
CA GLU A 111 20.80 -23.45 -10.49
C GLU A 111 19.40 -24.07 -10.49
N LEU A 112 19.08 -24.69 -11.62
CA LEU A 112 17.96 -25.59 -11.81
C LEU A 112 18.42 -27.00 -11.43
N ARG A 113 17.79 -27.56 -10.39
CA ARG A 113 17.91 -28.98 -10.05
C ARG A 113 16.68 -29.71 -10.56
N ASN A 114 16.87 -30.84 -11.22
CA ASN A 114 15.78 -31.64 -11.78
C ASN A 114 15.92 -33.09 -11.30
N LYS A 115 14.82 -33.67 -10.84
CA LYS A 115 14.78 -35.09 -10.46
C LYS A 115 13.52 -35.78 -10.98
N VAL A 116 13.67 -37.05 -11.29
CA VAL A 116 12.55 -37.93 -11.65
C VAL A 116 11.85 -38.34 -10.36
N ILE A 117 10.54 -38.08 -10.27
CA ILE A 117 9.71 -38.49 -9.13
C ILE A 117 8.77 -39.65 -9.47
N GLY A 118 8.53 -39.90 -10.76
CA GLY A 118 7.71 -41.03 -11.20
C GLY A 118 7.85 -41.34 -12.68
N LEU A 119 7.74 -42.61 -13.03
CA LEU A 119 7.70 -43.08 -14.42
C LEU A 119 6.68 -44.21 -14.53
N TYR A 120 5.63 -43.99 -15.31
CA TYR A 120 4.44 -44.86 -15.30
C TYR A 120 4.02 -45.29 -16.69
N ASP A 121 3.73 -46.58 -16.81
CA ASP A 121 3.21 -47.20 -18.03
C ASP A 121 1.67 -47.06 -18.07
N LYS A 122 1.15 -46.36 -19.07
CA LYS A 122 -0.30 -46.22 -19.32
C LYS A 122 -0.77 -47.15 -20.45
N GLY A 123 -0.04 -48.24 -20.70
CA GLY A 123 -0.33 -49.21 -21.75
C GLY A 123 -0.18 -48.60 -23.14
N LYS A 124 -1.03 -49.03 -24.09
CA LYS A 124 -1.00 -48.51 -25.47
C LYS A 124 -1.15 -46.99 -25.57
N ALA A 125 -1.73 -46.34 -24.56
CA ALA A 125 -1.91 -44.90 -24.56
C ALA A 125 -0.58 -44.13 -24.48
N GLY A 126 0.40 -44.62 -23.72
CA GLY A 126 1.70 -43.96 -23.59
C GLY A 126 2.40 -44.16 -22.25
N THR A 127 3.42 -43.33 -22.01
CA THR A 127 4.18 -43.28 -20.75
C THR A 127 4.03 -41.91 -20.10
N VAL A 128 3.88 -41.86 -18.79
CA VAL A 128 3.91 -40.62 -18.00
C VAL A 128 5.25 -40.52 -17.27
N LEU A 129 5.99 -39.45 -17.50
CA LEU A 129 7.14 -39.05 -16.71
C LEU A 129 6.74 -37.92 -15.78
N GLU A 130 6.99 -38.06 -14.49
CA GLU A 130 6.84 -37.01 -13.51
C GLU A 130 8.21 -36.55 -13.00
N THR A 131 8.42 -35.24 -12.98
CA THR A 131 9.66 -34.60 -12.53
C THR A 131 9.37 -33.52 -11.50
N GLU A 132 10.29 -33.34 -10.55
CA GLU A 132 10.34 -32.16 -9.69
C GLU A 132 11.57 -31.33 -10.06
N GLN A 133 11.34 -30.05 -10.40
CA GLN A 133 12.36 -29.06 -10.66
C GLN A 133 12.42 -28.05 -9.52
N SER A 134 13.61 -27.59 -9.16
CA SER A 134 13.82 -26.57 -8.13
C SER A 134 14.78 -25.48 -8.61
N ILE A 135 14.45 -24.22 -8.32
CA ILE A 135 15.38 -23.09 -8.51
C ILE A 135 16.07 -22.81 -7.17
N VAL A 136 17.40 -22.89 -7.16
CA VAL A 136 18.20 -22.85 -5.93
C VAL A 136 19.25 -21.74 -6.03
N ASP A 137 19.41 -20.95 -4.97
CA ASP A 137 20.58 -20.08 -4.84
C ASP A 137 21.79 -20.93 -4.45
N GLN A 138 22.85 -20.88 -5.25
CA GLN A 138 24.03 -21.73 -5.07
C GLN A 138 24.84 -21.36 -3.81
N ALA A 139 24.84 -20.09 -3.41
CA ALA A 139 25.59 -19.62 -2.25
C ALA A 139 24.89 -19.97 -0.93
N THR A 140 23.56 -19.84 -0.87
CA THR A 140 22.81 -20.09 0.39
C THR A 140 22.19 -21.48 0.46
N GLY A 141 22.02 -22.17 -0.66
CA GLY A 141 21.26 -23.42 -0.75
C GLY A 141 19.74 -23.23 -0.69
N ASP A 142 19.26 -21.98 -0.69
CA ASP A 142 17.85 -21.67 -0.60
C ASP A 142 17.07 -22.08 -1.85
N ILE A 143 15.96 -22.78 -1.66
CA ILE A 143 15.03 -23.13 -2.74
C ILE A 143 13.98 -22.04 -2.87
N TYR A 144 13.88 -21.44 -4.06
CA TYR A 144 12.93 -20.38 -4.38
C TYR A 144 11.60 -20.91 -4.86
N THR A 145 11.62 -21.91 -5.74
CA THR A 145 10.43 -22.56 -6.27
C THR A 145 10.64 -24.04 -6.44
N LYS A 146 9.54 -24.79 -6.36
CA LYS A 146 9.45 -26.19 -6.77
C LYS A 146 8.39 -26.32 -7.86
N ILE A 147 8.70 -27.01 -8.95
CA ILE A 147 7.78 -27.25 -10.06
C ILE A 147 7.64 -28.76 -10.24
N LEU A 148 6.43 -29.27 -10.07
CA LEU A 148 6.08 -30.64 -10.39
C LEU A 148 5.43 -30.66 -11.77
N SER A 149 5.99 -31.46 -12.67
CA SER A 149 5.54 -31.58 -14.05
C SER A 149 5.22 -33.02 -14.38
N SER A 150 4.16 -33.23 -15.15
CA SER A 150 3.81 -34.51 -15.76
C SER A 150 3.88 -34.37 -17.27
N SER A 151 4.73 -35.16 -17.92
CA SER A 151 4.89 -35.21 -19.37
C SER A 151 4.35 -36.53 -19.90
N PHE A 152 3.53 -36.48 -20.95
CA PHE A 152 2.91 -37.65 -21.55
C PHE A 152 3.53 -37.98 -22.90
N PHE A 153 4.20 -39.12 -22.98
CA PHE A 153 4.81 -39.66 -24.19
C PHE A 153 3.80 -40.51 -24.94
N VAL A 154 3.16 -39.89 -25.93
CA VAL A 154 1.99 -40.45 -26.63
C VAL A 154 2.38 -41.71 -27.40
N GLY A 155 1.70 -42.83 -27.11
CA GLY A 155 1.89 -44.11 -27.79
C GLY A 155 3.18 -44.85 -27.43
N GLN A 156 3.89 -44.41 -26.39
CA GLN A 156 5.18 -44.97 -25.95
C GLN A 156 5.05 -45.75 -24.63
N GLY A 157 4.01 -46.57 -24.46
CA GLY A 157 3.80 -47.43 -23.29
C GLY A 157 3.82 -48.92 -23.64
N GLY A 158 3.37 -49.79 -22.73
CA GLY A 158 3.35 -51.24 -22.91
C GLY A 158 4.69 -51.94 -22.61
N TRP A 159 5.55 -51.31 -21.83
CA TRP A 159 6.85 -51.84 -21.40
C TRP A 159 6.79 -52.57 -20.04
N GLY A 160 5.59 -52.70 -19.44
CA GLY A 160 5.37 -53.50 -18.23
C GLY A 160 5.62 -52.73 -16.92
N GLY A 161 5.61 -51.39 -16.98
CA GLY A 161 5.86 -50.53 -15.84
C GLY A 161 4.71 -50.40 -14.84
N PRO A 162 4.94 -49.74 -13.69
CA PRO A 162 3.87 -49.42 -12.76
C PRO A 162 2.87 -48.44 -13.40
N LYS A 163 1.58 -48.61 -13.10
CA LYS A 163 0.53 -47.71 -13.62
C LYS A 163 0.52 -46.32 -12.99
N GLY A 164 1.24 -46.14 -11.89
CA GLY A 164 1.29 -44.90 -11.12
C GLY A 164 0.02 -44.65 -10.30
N PRO A 165 0.06 -43.63 -9.43
CA PRO A 165 -1.07 -43.27 -8.59
C PRO A 165 -2.24 -42.70 -9.40
N SER A 166 -3.43 -42.77 -8.81
CA SER A 166 -4.60 -42.06 -9.35
C SER A 166 -4.39 -40.56 -9.25
N THR A 167 -4.75 -39.83 -10.30
CA THR A 167 -4.68 -38.36 -10.33
C THR A 167 -5.73 -37.78 -9.37
N VAL A 168 -5.31 -36.85 -8.52
CA VAL A 168 -6.23 -36.06 -7.69
C VAL A 168 -6.88 -34.99 -8.57
N ASN A 169 -8.22 -34.95 -8.54
CA ASN A 169 -9.02 -34.02 -9.34
C ASN A 169 -9.61 -32.89 -8.47
N TYR A 170 -9.61 -31.69 -9.03
CA TYR A 170 -10.11 -30.43 -8.48
C TYR A 170 -11.13 -29.84 -9.47
N PRO A 171 -12.30 -30.47 -9.64
CA PRO A 171 -13.33 -29.96 -10.54
C PRO A 171 -13.90 -28.64 -10.01
N PRO A 172 -14.38 -27.75 -10.90
CA PRO A 172 -15.21 -26.60 -10.50
C PRO A 172 -16.41 -27.07 -9.66
N PRO A 173 -16.90 -26.23 -8.72
CA PRO A 173 -18.08 -26.56 -7.93
C PRO A 173 -19.33 -26.68 -8.83
N GLU A 174 -20.10 -27.76 -8.66
CA GLU A 174 -21.34 -27.98 -9.40
C GLU A 174 -22.40 -26.93 -9.05
N GLY A 175 -23.09 -26.42 -10.08
CA GLY A 175 -24.21 -25.49 -9.91
C GLY A 175 -23.85 -24.10 -9.39
N LYS A 176 -22.56 -23.77 -9.21
CA LYS A 176 -22.10 -22.45 -8.73
C LYS A 176 -21.48 -21.65 -9.87
N SER A 177 -21.98 -20.43 -10.10
CA SER A 177 -21.33 -19.47 -11.00
C SER A 177 -19.92 -19.11 -10.51
N PRO A 178 -18.97 -18.80 -11.41
CA PRO A 178 -17.64 -18.34 -11.01
C PRO A 178 -17.73 -17.08 -10.15
N ASP A 179 -16.87 -17.02 -9.12
CA ASP A 179 -16.74 -15.84 -8.24
C ASP A 179 -16.01 -14.69 -8.96
N ALA A 180 -15.16 -15.00 -9.96
CA ALA A 180 -14.55 -14.03 -10.86
C ALA A 180 -14.29 -14.66 -12.24
N THR A 181 -14.21 -13.81 -13.27
CA THR A 181 -13.81 -14.21 -14.61
C THR A 181 -12.72 -13.30 -15.13
N HIS A 182 -11.71 -13.87 -15.78
CA HIS A 182 -10.63 -13.12 -16.42
C HIS A 182 -10.58 -13.46 -17.91
N ILE A 183 -10.56 -12.44 -18.77
CA ILE A 183 -10.58 -12.61 -20.22
C ILE A 183 -9.29 -12.10 -20.83
N ILE A 184 -8.65 -12.95 -21.63
CA ILE A 184 -7.50 -12.59 -22.45
C ILE A 184 -7.84 -12.82 -23.92
N GLN A 185 -7.84 -11.73 -24.69
CA GLN A 185 -7.90 -11.81 -26.14
C GLN A 185 -6.48 -12.05 -26.66
N THR A 186 -6.26 -13.20 -27.29
CA THR A 186 -4.99 -13.46 -27.99
C THR A 186 -5.03 -12.87 -29.40
N THR A 187 -3.86 -12.66 -29.99
CA THR A 187 -3.66 -12.19 -31.36
C THR A 187 -2.83 -13.21 -32.14
N PRO A 188 -2.72 -13.09 -33.47
CA PRO A 188 -1.79 -13.90 -34.26
C PRO A 188 -0.33 -13.83 -33.75
N GLU A 189 0.07 -12.70 -33.16
CA GLU A 189 1.43 -12.43 -32.68
C GLU A 189 1.68 -12.88 -31.24
N THR A 190 0.64 -13.28 -30.49
CA THR A 190 0.77 -13.61 -29.06
C THR A 190 1.81 -14.70 -28.80
N ALA A 191 1.81 -15.76 -29.61
CA ALA A 191 2.79 -16.84 -29.51
C ALA A 191 4.22 -16.41 -29.92
N LEU A 192 4.33 -15.44 -30.83
CA LEU A 192 5.60 -14.88 -31.29
C LEU A 192 6.25 -13.95 -30.26
N LEU A 193 5.43 -13.26 -29.45
CA LEU A 193 5.91 -12.51 -28.29
C LEU A 193 6.30 -13.45 -27.15
N TYR A 194 5.43 -14.41 -26.81
CA TYR A 194 5.66 -15.28 -25.66
C TYR A 194 6.90 -16.19 -25.82
N ARG A 195 7.25 -16.63 -27.04
CA ARG A 195 8.47 -17.43 -27.28
C ARG A 195 9.77 -16.71 -26.89
N LEU A 196 9.76 -15.37 -26.82
CA LEU A 196 10.94 -14.58 -26.39
C LEU A 196 11.33 -14.83 -24.92
N ASN A 197 10.47 -15.51 -24.15
CA ASN A 197 10.79 -15.98 -22.80
C ASN A 197 11.73 -17.20 -22.74
N GLY A 198 12.08 -17.79 -23.89
CA GLY A 198 13.04 -18.90 -24.01
C GLY A 198 12.47 -20.18 -24.62
N ASP A 199 11.15 -20.32 -24.72
CA ASP A 199 10.51 -21.47 -25.39
C ASP A 199 10.33 -21.21 -26.89
N TYR A 200 11.38 -21.56 -27.64
CA TYR A 200 11.48 -21.33 -29.07
C TYR A 200 10.97 -22.46 -29.96
N ASN A 201 10.14 -23.38 -29.43
CA ASN A 201 9.57 -24.48 -30.19
C ASN A 201 8.87 -23.99 -31.48
N PRO A 202 9.28 -24.46 -32.69
CA PRO A 202 8.70 -24.02 -33.96
C PRO A 202 7.18 -24.25 -34.09
N LEU A 203 6.61 -25.14 -33.27
CA LEU A 203 5.16 -25.37 -33.15
C LEU A 203 4.33 -24.10 -32.91
N HIS A 204 4.96 -23.07 -32.35
CA HIS A 204 4.32 -21.80 -31.97
C HIS A 204 4.61 -20.65 -32.92
N ALA A 205 5.45 -20.85 -33.93
CA ALA A 205 5.87 -19.80 -34.86
C ALA A 205 5.40 -20.02 -36.30
N THR A 206 5.25 -21.29 -36.73
CA THR A 206 4.95 -21.64 -38.12
C THR A 206 3.95 -22.82 -38.17
N PRO A 207 3.09 -22.94 -39.20
CA PRO A 207 1.98 -23.88 -39.15
C PRO A 207 2.36 -25.35 -39.38
N GLU A 208 3.50 -25.63 -40.02
CA GLU A 208 3.87 -26.97 -40.50
C GLU A 208 4.02 -28.00 -39.38
N PRO A 209 4.69 -27.74 -38.24
CA PRO A 209 4.80 -28.71 -37.15
C PRO A 209 3.44 -29.04 -36.54
N GLY A 210 2.59 -28.02 -36.32
CA GLY A 210 1.25 -28.21 -35.75
C GLY A 210 0.32 -28.97 -36.70
N ALA A 211 0.41 -28.74 -38.00
CA ALA A 211 -0.29 -29.52 -39.01
C ALA A 211 0.13 -31.00 -38.99
N LYS A 212 1.45 -31.28 -38.94
CA LYS A 212 1.99 -32.65 -38.85
C LYS A 212 1.56 -33.40 -37.57
N MET A 213 1.36 -32.68 -36.47
CA MET A 213 0.88 -33.24 -35.20
C MET A 213 -0.65 -33.36 -35.11
N GLY A 214 -1.40 -32.97 -36.16
CA GLY A 214 -2.87 -33.06 -36.18
C GLY A 214 -3.58 -31.91 -35.47
N PHE A 215 -2.88 -30.82 -35.13
CA PHE A 215 -3.49 -29.63 -34.52
C PHE A 215 -4.07 -28.65 -35.54
N GLY A 216 -3.85 -28.85 -36.85
CA GLY A 216 -4.40 -28.01 -37.92
C GLY A 216 -3.74 -26.63 -37.99
N GLY A 217 -2.41 -26.55 -37.91
CA GLY A 217 -1.62 -25.30 -37.98
C GLY A 217 -1.06 -24.84 -36.63
N THR A 218 -0.56 -23.60 -36.57
CA THR A 218 0.06 -23.00 -35.37
C THR A 218 -0.85 -23.06 -34.16
N ILE A 219 -0.28 -23.31 -32.98
CA ILE A 219 -0.97 -23.25 -31.69
C ILE A 219 -0.17 -22.38 -30.72
N ILE A 220 -0.83 -21.80 -29.72
CA ILE A 220 -0.15 -21.07 -28.66
C ILE A 220 0.49 -22.07 -27.67
N HIS A 221 1.58 -21.68 -27.00
CA HIS A 221 2.17 -22.42 -25.90
C HIS A 221 1.12 -22.76 -24.84
N GLY A 222 1.03 -24.01 -24.43
CA GLY A 222 0.21 -24.37 -23.25
C GLY A 222 0.64 -23.55 -22.03
N LEU A 223 1.95 -23.33 -21.87
CA LEU A 223 2.51 -22.49 -20.81
C LEU A 223 2.08 -21.04 -20.87
N PHE A 224 1.82 -20.47 -22.05
CA PHE A 224 1.20 -19.15 -22.13
C PHE A 224 -0.19 -19.19 -21.50
N SER A 225 -1.06 -20.12 -21.91
CA SER A 225 -2.42 -20.21 -21.35
C SER A 225 -2.39 -20.45 -19.84
N TRP A 226 -1.42 -21.22 -19.36
CA TRP A 226 -1.23 -21.51 -17.94
C TRP A 226 -0.77 -20.28 -17.15
N ASN A 227 0.21 -19.54 -17.66
CA ASN A 227 0.68 -18.30 -17.03
C ASN A 227 -0.34 -17.17 -17.11
N ALA A 228 -1.04 -17.05 -18.23
CA ALA A 228 -2.17 -16.14 -18.43
C ALA A 228 -3.31 -16.41 -17.45
N ALA A 229 -3.60 -17.69 -17.16
CA ALA A 229 -4.56 -18.06 -16.12
C ALA A 229 -4.04 -17.75 -14.71
N ALA A 230 -2.75 -17.94 -14.44
CA ALA A 230 -2.12 -17.56 -13.16
C ALA A 230 -2.18 -16.04 -12.94
N HIS A 231 -1.92 -15.25 -13.99
CA HIS A 231 -2.13 -13.81 -14.01
C HIS A 231 -3.57 -13.45 -13.72
N GLY A 232 -4.54 -14.05 -14.42
CA GLY A 232 -5.96 -13.83 -14.16
C GLY A 232 -6.36 -14.13 -12.72
N VAL A 233 -5.95 -15.28 -12.16
CA VAL A 233 -6.22 -15.62 -10.77
C VAL A 233 -5.59 -14.60 -9.81
N LEU A 234 -4.31 -14.27 -9.99
CA LEU A 234 -3.62 -13.32 -9.12
C LEU A 234 -4.22 -11.91 -9.21
N ARG A 235 -4.59 -11.47 -10.42
CA ARG A 235 -5.19 -10.16 -10.67
C ARG A 235 -6.58 -10.05 -10.08
N GLU A 236 -7.48 -11.01 -10.38
CA GLU A 236 -8.88 -10.91 -9.99
C GLU A 236 -9.11 -11.16 -8.49
N ILE A 237 -8.34 -12.06 -7.87
CA ILE A 237 -8.59 -12.46 -6.48
C ILE A 237 -7.36 -12.48 -5.57
N GLY A 238 -6.15 -12.42 -6.13
CA GLY A 238 -4.88 -12.31 -5.40
C GLY A 238 -4.37 -10.87 -5.22
N GLN A 239 -5.18 -9.87 -5.56
CA GLN A 239 -4.87 -8.43 -5.46
C GLN A 239 -3.70 -7.95 -6.34
N SER A 240 -3.34 -8.73 -7.36
CA SER A 240 -2.14 -8.52 -8.18
C SER A 240 -0.85 -8.53 -7.35
N ASP A 241 -0.85 -9.01 -6.11
CA ASP A 241 0.35 -9.06 -5.27
C ASP A 241 1.13 -10.36 -5.52
N PRO A 242 2.39 -10.32 -5.98
CA PRO A 242 3.18 -11.53 -6.25
C PRO A 242 3.37 -12.42 -5.01
N GLU A 243 3.36 -11.87 -3.80
CA GLU A 243 3.51 -12.68 -2.59
C GLU A 243 2.29 -13.54 -2.28
N ASN A 244 1.14 -13.25 -2.89
CA ASN A 244 -0.10 -13.97 -2.63
C ASN A 244 -0.21 -15.28 -3.41
N LEU A 245 0.52 -15.48 -4.51
CA LEU A 245 0.47 -16.75 -5.23
C LEU A 245 1.42 -17.78 -4.62
N LYS A 246 0.90 -18.71 -3.82
CA LYS A 246 1.70 -19.73 -3.11
C LYS A 246 1.84 -21.01 -3.92
N GLU A 247 0.77 -21.41 -4.58
CA GLU A 247 0.75 -22.56 -5.48
C GLU A 247 -0.15 -22.28 -6.67
N PHE A 248 0.23 -22.75 -7.85
CA PHE A 248 -0.64 -22.73 -9.01
C PHE A 248 -0.47 -24.01 -9.83
N GLN A 249 -1.57 -24.65 -10.19
CA GLN A 249 -1.58 -25.87 -11.00
C GLN A 249 -2.74 -25.91 -11.99
N ALA A 250 -2.52 -26.59 -13.12
CA ALA A 250 -3.56 -26.96 -14.06
C ALA A 250 -3.09 -28.08 -14.99
N ARG A 251 -4.05 -28.81 -15.55
CA ARG A 251 -3.88 -29.82 -16.58
C ARG A 251 -4.15 -29.22 -17.95
N PHE A 252 -3.30 -29.53 -18.92
CA PHE A 252 -3.49 -29.11 -20.31
C PHE A 252 -4.50 -30.04 -20.98
N ALA A 253 -5.66 -29.49 -21.35
CA ALA A 253 -6.79 -30.27 -21.86
C ALA A 253 -6.88 -30.20 -23.40
N SER A 254 -6.63 -29.02 -23.98
CA SER A 254 -6.74 -28.79 -25.43
C SER A 254 -5.79 -27.71 -25.91
N PRO A 255 -5.32 -27.78 -27.18
CA PRO A 255 -4.55 -26.70 -27.79
C PRO A 255 -5.40 -25.44 -28.02
N VAL A 256 -4.74 -24.28 -28.02
CA VAL A 256 -5.31 -22.96 -28.28
C VAL A 256 -4.78 -22.41 -29.60
N LYS A 257 -5.64 -21.79 -30.42
CA LYS A 257 -5.20 -21.14 -31.66
C LYS A 257 -4.86 -19.66 -31.41
N PRO A 258 -3.82 -19.11 -32.07
CA PRO A 258 -3.61 -17.67 -32.09
C PRO A 258 -4.86 -16.93 -32.55
N GLY A 259 -5.30 -15.93 -31.80
CA GLY A 259 -6.55 -15.21 -32.04
C GLY A 259 -7.74 -15.69 -31.21
N ASP A 260 -7.68 -16.89 -30.60
CA ASP A 260 -8.72 -17.36 -29.69
C ASP A 260 -8.84 -16.42 -28.48
N LYS A 261 -10.07 -16.16 -28.04
CA LYS A 261 -10.33 -15.53 -26.74
C LYS A 261 -10.33 -16.59 -25.65
N LEU A 262 -9.55 -16.38 -24.60
CA LEU A 262 -9.51 -17.26 -23.43
C LEU A 262 -10.28 -16.64 -22.28
N THR A 263 -11.12 -17.42 -21.61
CA THR A 263 -11.84 -17.05 -20.40
C THR A 263 -11.46 -17.99 -19.27
N THR A 264 -10.86 -17.42 -18.23
CA THR A 264 -10.57 -18.11 -16.97
C THR A 264 -11.75 -17.87 -16.04
N GLU A 265 -12.47 -18.92 -15.71
CA GLU A 265 -13.54 -18.90 -14.72
C GLU A 265 -12.96 -19.34 -13.38
N ILE A 266 -13.19 -18.57 -12.30
CA ILE A 266 -12.46 -18.69 -11.04
C ILE A 266 -13.46 -18.83 -9.89
N TRP A 267 -13.23 -19.79 -9.00
CA TRP A 267 -14.04 -20.05 -7.81
C TRP A 267 -13.21 -20.04 -6.54
N ARG A 268 -13.66 -19.29 -5.54
CA ARG A 268 -13.20 -19.40 -4.15
C ARG A 268 -13.88 -20.61 -3.51
N MET A 269 -13.09 -21.56 -3.01
CA MET A 269 -13.64 -22.76 -2.39
C MET A 269 -13.95 -22.55 -0.90
N GLY A 270 -13.43 -21.47 -0.29
CA GLY A 270 -13.57 -21.21 1.14
C GLY A 270 -12.90 -22.26 2.04
N ARG A 271 -12.00 -23.07 1.47
CA ARG A 271 -11.20 -24.09 2.17
C ARG A 271 -9.79 -23.55 2.34
N LEU A 272 -9.20 -23.76 3.52
CA LEU A 272 -7.82 -23.40 3.81
C LEU A 272 -6.94 -24.65 3.82
N GLU A 273 -5.80 -24.61 3.14
CA GLU A 273 -4.74 -25.63 3.18
C GLU A 273 -3.44 -24.98 3.62
N GLY A 274 -2.89 -25.42 4.76
CA GLY A 274 -1.67 -24.82 5.30
C GLY A 274 -1.79 -23.33 5.66
N GLY A 275 -3.02 -22.81 5.78
CA GLY A 275 -3.28 -21.38 5.99
C GLY A 275 -3.53 -20.59 4.70
N ASP A 276 -3.52 -21.22 3.53
CA ASP A 276 -3.75 -20.59 2.23
C ASP A 276 -5.12 -20.98 1.66
N GLU A 277 -5.82 -20.05 0.99
CA GLU A 277 -7.14 -20.28 0.40
C GLU A 277 -7.06 -21.12 -0.89
N GLU A 278 -7.83 -22.20 -0.95
CA GLU A 278 -8.03 -23.01 -2.15
C GLU A 278 -8.93 -22.28 -3.14
N ILE A 279 -8.37 -21.98 -4.30
CA ILE A 279 -9.05 -21.49 -5.49
C ILE A 279 -9.12 -22.61 -6.51
N ARG A 280 -10.26 -22.74 -7.19
CA ARG A 280 -10.40 -23.57 -8.39
C ARG A 280 -10.64 -22.71 -9.61
N PHE A 281 -10.18 -23.17 -10.76
CA PHE A 281 -10.44 -22.48 -12.01
C PHE A 281 -10.50 -23.46 -13.19
N ILE A 282 -11.12 -22.99 -14.28
CA ILE A 282 -11.10 -23.65 -15.57
C ILE A 282 -10.89 -22.58 -16.64
N VAL A 283 -10.22 -22.93 -17.73
CA VAL A 283 -10.05 -22.02 -18.86
C VAL A 283 -10.74 -22.58 -20.08
N ARG A 284 -11.54 -21.75 -20.74
CA ARG A 284 -12.23 -22.07 -21.98
C ARG A 284 -11.84 -21.11 -23.09
N ASN A 285 -11.87 -21.58 -24.34
CA ASN A 285 -11.84 -20.67 -25.47
C ASN A 285 -13.25 -20.16 -25.82
N ASP A 286 -13.33 -19.25 -26.79
CA ASP A 286 -14.56 -18.69 -27.33
C ASP A 286 -15.57 -19.71 -27.87
N LYS A 287 -15.11 -20.90 -28.27
CA LYS A 287 -15.94 -22.04 -28.69
C LYS A 287 -16.44 -22.88 -27.50
N GLY A 288 -16.19 -22.45 -26.27
CA GLY A 288 -16.58 -23.15 -25.04
C GLY A 288 -15.71 -24.37 -24.69
N LYS A 289 -14.68 -24.67 -25.49
CA LYS A 289 -13.81 -25.83 -25.30
C LYS A 289 -12.88 -25.59 -24.11
N VAL A 290 -12.78 -26.58 -23.22
CA VAL A 290 -11.86 -26.53 -22.07
C VAL A 290 -10.42 -26.68 -22.57
N VAL A 291 -9.58 -25.68 -22.27
CA VAL A 291 -8.16 -25.64 -22.65
C VAL A 291 -7.25 -25.94 -21.45
N LEU A 292 -7.63 -25.47 -20.26
CA LEU A 292 -7.04 -25.88 -18.99
C LEU A 292 -8.13 -26.44 -18.08
N SER A 293 -7.91 -27.64 -17.57
CA SER A 293 -8.77 -28.31 -16.59
C SER A 293 -8.01 -28.56 -15.31
N ASN A 294 -8.70 -29.05 -14.27
CA ASN A 294 -8.07 -29.36 -12.99
C ASN A 294 -7.32 -28.17 -12.35
N GLY A 295 -7.79 -26.95 -12.63
CA GLY A 295 -7.15 -25.72 -12.20
C GLY A 295 -7.33 -25.54 -10.70
N ARG A 296 -6.20 -25.42 -9.99
CA ARG A 296 -6.17 -25.14 -8.56
C ARG A 296 -5.06 -24.15 -8.26
N CYS A 297 -5.33 -23.21 -7.37
CA CYS A 297 -4.35 -22.29 -6.84
C CYS A 297 -4.48 -22.25 -5.32
N LEU A 298 -3.36 -22.23 -4.61
CA LEU A 298 -3.33 -21.79 -3.22
C LEU A 298 -2.89 -20.35 -3.24
N LEU A 299 -3.81 -19.46 -2.91
CA LEU A 299 -3.47 -18.09 -2.64
C LEU A 299 -3.23 -17.97 -1.16
N LYS A 300 -2.20 -17.19 -0.77
CA LYS A 300 -2.02 -16.75 0.62
C LYS A 300 -3.40 -16.39 1.12
N ALA A 301 -3.83 -16.95 2.25
CA ALA A 301 -4.95 -16.35 2.94
C ALA A 301 -4.41 -15.02 3.47
N THR A 302 -4.35 -14.05 2.57
CA THR A 302 -4.88 -12.76 2.89
C THR A 302 -6.22 -13.14 3.53
N ASP A 303 -6.43 -12.74 4.77
CA ASP A 303 -7.77 -12.30 5.07
C ASP A 303 -8.24 -11.62 3.79
N SER A 304 -9.38 -11.99 3.22
CA SER A 304 -10.01 -11.18 2.19
C SER A 304 -10.42 -9.78 2.76
N LYS A 305 -9.69 -9.33 3.80
CA LYS A 305 -9.69 -8.21 4.74
C LYS A 305 -8.25 -7.65 4.95
N ALA A 306 -7.41 -7.63 3.92
CA ALA A 306 -6.34 -6.63 3.84
C ALA A 306 -6.31 -6.15 2.40
N LYS A 307 -7.06 -5.12 1.97
CA LYS A 307 -7.87 -4.08 2.61
C LYS A 307 -9.04 -4.63 3.44
N LEU A 308 -9.20 -4.44 4.75
CA LEU A 308 -8.76 -3.43 5.69
C LEU A 308 -8.59 -4.06 7.07
N THR A 309 -7.64 -3.57 7.86
CA THR A 309 -7.58 -3.80 9.31
C THR A 309 -8.94 -3.48 9.94
N VAL A 310 -9.76 -4.51 10.12
CA VAL A 310 -10.94 -4.50 10.99
C VAL A 310 -10.64 -5.53 12.06
N ASN A 311 -10.14 -5.01 13.17
CA ASN A 311 -10.35 -5.67 14.45
C ASN A 311 -11.85 -6.01 14.57
N GLU A 312 -12.09 -7.27 14.93
CA GLU A 312 -13.38 -7.90 15.25
C GLU A 312 -14.33 -8.20 14.08
N THR A 313 -14.33 -9.47 13.64
CA THR A 313 -15.49 -10.03 12.91
C THR A 313 -16.38 -10.76 13.91
N VAL A 314 -17.41 -10.05 14.36
CA VAL A 314 -18.65 -10.67 14.81
C VAL A 314 -19.19 -11.50 13.64
N LYS A 315 -19.42 -12.81 13.85
CA LYS A 315 -20.10 -13.68 12.88
C LYS A 315 -21.44 -13.04 12.49
N HIS A 316 -21.58 -12.56 11.26
CA HIS A 316 -22.87 -12.07 10.78
C HIS A 316 -23.66 -13.19 10.09
N ASP A 317 -24.56 -13.79 10.88
CA ASP A 317 -25.72 -14.55 10.43
C ASP A 317 -26.43 -13.80 9.27
N PRO A 318 -26.85 -14.46 8.17
CA PRO A 318 -27.67 -13.84 7.11
C PRO A 318 -28.86 -13.02 7.63
N LYS A 319 -29.47 -13.41 8.76
CA LYS A 319 -30.51 -12.62 9.44
C LYS A 319 -29.97 -11.29 9.98
N SER A 320 -28.74 -11.27 10.48
CA SER A 320 -28.08 -10.08 11.02
C SER A 320 -27.60 -9.11 9.93
N ALA A 321 -27.21 -9.59 8.75
CA ALA A 321 -26.89 -8.74 7.60
C ALA A 321 -28.15 -8.08 7.00
N GLN A 322 -29.26 -8.82 6.93
CA GLN A 322 -30.58 -8.27 6.57
C GLN A 322 -31.11 -7.28 7.61
N GLN A 323 -30.84 -7.51 8.90
CA GLN A 323 -31.21 -6.57 9.95
C GLN A 323 -30.37 -5.30 9.88
N PHE A 324 -29.05 -5.44 9.70
CA PHE A 324 -28.11 -4.31 9.56
C PHE A 324 -28.46 -3.42 8.36
N SER A 325 -28.74 -4.01 7.18
CA SER A 325 -29.14 -3.26 5.99
C SER A 325 -30.48 -2.54 6.19
N LYS A 326 -31.49 -3.19 6.77
CA LYS A 326 -32.77 -2.56 7.12
C LYS A 326 -32.57 -1.37 8.06
N ASP A 327 -31.68 -1.51 9.04
CA ASP A 327 -31.35 -0.43 9.97
C ASP A 327 -30.62 0.73 9.30
N VAL A 328 -29.71 0.45 8.36
CA VAL A 328 -28.99 1.47 7.56
C VAL A 328 -29.95 2.18 6.60
N PHE A 329 -30.80 1.45 5.90
CA PHE A 329 -31.80 2.01 4.96
C PHE A 329 -32.84 2.87 5.66
N LYS A 330 -33.35 2.42 6.81
CA LYS A 330 -34.27 3.20 7.65
C LYS A 330 -33.62 4.50 8.16
N LYS A 331 -32.30 4.52 8.36
CA LYS A 331 -31.57 5.70 8.83
C LYS A 331 -31.26 6.67 7.69
N LEU A 332 -30.64 6.24 6.60
CA LEU A 332 -30.11 7.14 5.56
C LEU A 332 -31.16 7.55 4.53
N GLY A 333 -32.16 6.71 4.27
CA GLY A 333 -33.21 6.95 3.28
C GLY A 333 -32.78 6.67 1.84
N PRO A 334 -33.74 6.41 0.92
CA PRO A 334 -33.46 6.05 -0.48
C PRO A 334 -32.67 7.11 -1.25
N PHE A 335 -32.99 8.40 -1.05
CA PHE A 335 -32.35 9.51 -1.77
C PHE A 335 -30.85 9.58 -1.50
N TRP A 336 -30.46 9.53 -0.22
CA TRP A 336 -29.05 9.58 0.16
C TRP A 336 -28.27 8.41 -0.41
N LEU A 337 -28.84 7.21 -0.39
CA LEU A 337 -28.20 6.03 -0.98
C LEU A 337 -27.99 6.24 -2.47
N ARG A 338 -29.02 6.71 -3.19
CA ARG A 338 -28.94 6.96 -4.64
C ARG A 338 -27.90 8.03 -5.01
N ASP A 339 -27.83 9.10 -4.23
CA ASP A 339 -26.84 10.20 -4.37
C ASP A 339 -25.40 9.75 -4.05
N ASN A 340 -25.25 8.73 -3.20
CA ASN A 340 -23.94 8.22 -2.77
C ASN A 340 -23.67 6.81 -3.30
N CYS A 341 -24.26 6.47 -4.45
CA CYS A 341 -24.01 5.21 -5.13
C CYS A 341 -22.52 5.02 -5.43
N GLN A 342 -21.98 3.83 -5.12
CA GLN A 342 -20.56 3.51 -5.31
C GLN A 342 -20.29 2.69 -6.59
N CYS A 343 -21.23 2.67 -7.54
CA CYS A 343 -21.02 2.00 -8.83
C CYS A 343 -20.19 2.88 -9.78
N ASP A 344 -19.55 2.27 -10.77
CA ASP A 344 -18.65 2.95 -11.72
C ASP A 344 -19.34 3.99 -12.62
N LYS A 345 -20.69 4.09 -12.59
CA LYS A 345 -21.46 5.12 -13.28
C LYS A 345 -21.73 6.37 -12.43
N CYS A 346 -21.65 6.25 -11.12
CA CYS A 346 -21.92 7.34 -10.18
C CYS A 346 -20.66 7.83 -9.49
N HIS A 347 -19.57 7.08 -9.62
CA HIS A 347 -18.32 7.33 -8.97
C HIS A 347 -17.17 6.86 -9.86
N HIS A 348 -16.33 7.80 -10.32
CA HIS A 348 -15.29 7.50 -11.29
C HIS A 348 -14.24 6.55 -10.68
N PRO A 349 -13.91 5.41 -11.33
CA PRO A 349 -13.11 4.35 -10.71
C PRO A 349 -11.68 4.78 -10.36
N GLN A 350 -11.09 5.71 -11.12
CA GLN A 350 -9.74 6.23 -10.88
C GLN A 350 -9.71 7.45 -9.93
N THR A 351 -10.40 8.55 -10.28
CA THR A 351 -10.37 9.79 -9.49
C THR A 351 -11.09 9.67 -8.15
N ARG A 352 -11.98 8.67 -8.00
CA ARG A 352 -12.87 8.51 -6.83
C ARG A 352 -13.73 9.76 -6.59
N GLN A 353 -14.06 10.48 -7.66
CA GLN A 353 -14.95 11.62 -7.64
C GLN A 353 -16.37 11.18 -7.97
N ARG A 354 -17.33 11.90 -7.39
CA ARG A 354 -18.76 11.72 -7.67
C ARG A 354 -19.07 12.19 -9.10
N GLU A 355 -19.79 11.37 -9.85
CA GLU A 355 -20.29 11.69 -11.19
C GLU A 355 -21.81 11.76 -11.26
N VAL A 356 -22.51 11.39 -10.18
CA VAL A 356 -23.97 11.53 -10.16
C VAL A 356 -24.36 13.01 -10.15
N ASP A 357 -25.30 13.36 -11.03
CA ASP A 357 -26.05 14.60 -10.92
C ASP A 357 -27.10 14.45 -9.81
N THR A 358 -26.76 14.95 -8.61
CA THR A 358 -27.63 14.92 -7.43
C THR A 358 -29.02 15.48 -7.73
N PHE A 359 -29.10 16.53 -8.54
CA PHE A 359 -30.34 17.28 -8.77
C PHE A 359 -31.22 16.66 -9.87
N ALA A 360 -30.67 15.75 -10.68
CA ALA A 360 -31.43 14.91 -11.59
C ALA A 360 -32.10 13.70 -10.89
N ILE A 361 -31.75 13.41 -9.62
CA ILE A 361 -32.39 12.33 -8.85
C ILE A 361 -33.82 12.77 -8.48
N PRO A 362 -34.87 11.99 -8.81
CA PRO A 362 -36.24 12.30 -8.39
C PRO A 362 -36.35 12.45 -6.86
N SER A 363 -37.07 13.48 -6.39
CA SER A 363 -37.25 13.72 -4.94
C SER A 363 -37.90 12.54 -4.22
N GLU A 364 -38.86 11.88 -4.88
CA GLU A 364 -39.60 10.71 -4.39
C GLU A 364 -38.94 9.37 -4.79
N ILE A 365 -37.61 9.34 -4.93
CA ILE A 365 -36.90 8.09 -5.23
C ILE A 365 -37.15 7.04 -4.15
N ILE A 366 -37.48 5.81 -4.56
CA ILE A 366 -37.70 4.69 -3.64
C ILE A 366 -36.79 3.52 -4.01
N ILE A 367 -36.50 2.68 -3.02
CA ILE A 367 -35.84 1.40 -3.23
C ILE A 367 -36.89 0.41 -3.73
N LYS A 368 -36.73 -0.08 -4.96
CA LYS A 368 -37.58 -1.14 -5.53
C LYS A 368 -37.16 -2.51 -5.01
N LYS A 369 -35.86 -2.77 -4.93
CA LYS A 369 -35.33 -4.09 -4.56
C LYS A 369 -33.93 -3.99 -3.95
N VAL A 370 -33.63 -4.88 -3.02
CA VAL A 370 -32.29 -5.05 -2.44
C VAL A 370 -31.83 -6.48 -2.66
N ILE A 371 -30.63 -6.62 -3.21
CA ILE A 371 -29.97 -7.90 -3.46
C ILE A 371 -28.71 -7.94 -2.59
N TYR A 372 -28.61 -8.96 -1.75
CA TYR A 372 -27.48 -9.18 -0.85
C TYR A 372 -26.43 -10.02 -1.58
N ALA A 373 -25.24 -9.45 -1.80
CA ALA A 373 -24.09 -10.14 -2.34
C ALA A 373 -23.03 -10.38 -1.24
N ALA A 374 -21.96 -11.09 -1.58
CA ALA A 374 -20.89 -11.40 -0.63
C ALA A 374 -20.08 -10.14 -0.26
N GLU A 375 -19.88 -9.27 -1.24
CA GLU A 375 -19.06 -8.06 -1.17
C GLU A 375 -19.83 -6.81 -0.69
N GLY A 376 -21.16 -6.84 -0.75
CA GLY A 376 -22.00 -5.68 -0.48
C GLY A 376 -23.47 -5.86 -0.86
N LEU A 377 -24.16 -4.73 -1.03
CA LEU A 377 -25.56 -4.66 -1.41
C LEU A 377 -25.69 -4.09 -2.82
N ARG A 378 -26.52 -4.71 -3.66
CA ARG A 378 -27.05 -4.10 -4.89
C ARG A 378 -28.45 -3.58 -4.62
N VAL A 379 -28.73 -2.34 -4.98
CA VAL A 379 -30.01 -1.67 -4.70
C VAL A 379 -30.60 -1.16 -6.00
N GLU A 380 -31.79 -1.63 -6.35
CA GLU A 380 -32.55 -1.15 -7.51
C GLU A 380 -33.45 0.01 -7.06
N PHE A 381 -33.38 1.13 -7.77
CA PHE A 381 -34.12 2.37 -7.47
C PHE A 381 -35.26 2.62 -8.46
N SER A 382 -36.21 3.48 -8.09
CA SER A 382 -37.38 3.76 -8.92
C SER A 382 -37.08 4.41 -10.26
N ASP A 383 -35.96 5.14 -10.38
CA ASP A 383 -35.43 5.75 -11.61
C ASP A 383 -34.80 4.72 -12.58
N GLY A 384 -34.82 3.43 -12.21
CA GLY A 384 -34.23 2.35 -13.01
C GLY A 384 -32.73 2.16 -12.78
N HIS A 385 -32.10 2.95 -11.92
CA HIS A 385 -30.69 2.78 -11.57
C HIS A 385 -30.49 1.58 -10.63
N THR A 386 -29.38 0.86 -10.81
CA THR A 386 -28.93 -0.18 -9.87
C THR A 386 -27.62 0.26 -9.24
N GLY A 387 -27.67 0.60 -7.96
CA GLY A 387 -26.50 1.00 -7.19
C GLY A 387 -25.80 -0.16 -6.50
N PHE A 388 -24.54 0.04 -6.13
CA PHE A 388 -23.74 -0.92 -5.39
C PHE A 388 -23.10 -0.24 -4.17
N TYR A 389 -23.03 -0.96 -3.04
CA TYR A 389 -22.44 -0.47 -1.79
C TYR A 389 -21.73 -1.60 -1.06
N THR A 390 -20.46 -1.43 -0.73
CA THR A 390 -19.74 -2.45 0.06
C THR A 390 -20.21 -2.42 1.51
N TYR A 391 -20.12 -3.57 2.21
CA TYR A 391 -20.46 -3.61 3.64
C TYR A 391 -19.55 -2.70 4.48
N ALA A 392 -18.26 -2.59 4.12
CA ALA A 392 -17.32 -1.71 4.79
C ALA A 392 -17.74 -0.23 4.66
N TRP A 393 -18.11 0.19 3.45
CA TRP A 393 -18.59 1.55 3.20
C TRP A 393 -19.91 1.83 3.92
N LEU A 394 -20.86 0.89 3.90
CA LEU A 394 -22.14 1.01 4.63
C LEU A 394 -21.94 1.06 6.14
N LYS A 395 -20.98 0.30 6.69
CA LYS A 395 -20.63 0.33 8.12
C LYS A 395 -20.01 1.66 8.51
N ALA A 396 -19.12 2.21 7.67
CA ALA A 396 -18.50 3.50 7.92
C ALA A 396 -19.52 4.66 7.84
N ASN A 397 -20.41 4.64 6.84
CA ASN A 397 -21.28 5.79 6.53
C ASN A 397 -22.73 5.64 7.04
N GLY A 398 -23.12 4.48 7.56
CA GLY A 398 -24.52 4.14 7.91
C GLY A 398 -25.05 4.65 9.25
N THR A 399 -24.30 5.48 9.99
CA THR A 399 -24.69 5.89 11.35
C THR A 399 -25.22 7.32 11.43
N LYS A 400 -26.52 7.48 11.72
CA LYS A 400 -27.14 8.74 12.17
C LYS A 400 -27.21 8.82 13.70
N LYS A 401 -26.08 9.04 14.38
CA LYS A 401 -26.20 9.82 15.62
C LYS A 401 -25.91 11.26 15.22
N PRO A 402 -26.91 12.15 15.12
CA PRO A 402 -26.62 13.57 15.07
C PRO A 402 -25.84 13.88 16.33
N THR A 403 -24.53 14.07 16.18
CA THR A 403 -23.75 14.71 17.23
C THR A 403 -24.19 16.17 17.17
N SER A 404 -25.23 16.50 17.94
CA SER A 404 -25.48 17.88 18.32
C SER A 404 -24.27 18.31 19.15
N VAL A 405 -23.18 18.72 18.50
CA VAL A 405 -22.01 19.29 19.19
C VAL A 405 -22.27 20.76 19.42
N LEU A 406 -23.32 21.03 20.19
CA LEU A 406 -23.36 22.21 21.04
C LEU A 406 -23.19 21.67 22.45
N ARG A 407 -21.93 21.37 22.81
CA ARG A 407 -21.52 21.05 24.18
C ARG A 407 -20.32 21.92 24.55
N ALA A 408 -20.22 22.20 25.85
CA ALA A 408 -19.59 23.39 26.40
C ALA A 408 -18.08 23.54 26.06
N VAL A 409 -17.75 24.67 25.45
CA VAL A 409 -16.42 25.17 25.01
C VAL A 409 -15.40 25.31 26.19
N HIS A 410 -15.62 24.73 27.36
CA HIS A 410 -14.85 25.02 28.59
C HIS A 410 -14.12 23.81 29.18
N THR A 411 -14.35 22.61 28.64
CA THR A 411 -13.78 21.36 29.17
C THR A 411 -13.09 20.50 28.11
N ALA A 412 -12.97 21.00 26.89
CA ALA A 412 -12.26 20.32 25.81
C ALA A 412 -10.83 19.97 26.24
N LYS A 413 -10.42 18.73 25.93
CA LYS A 413 -9.07 18.22 26.18
C LYS A 413 -8.28 18.18 24.88
N PRO A 414 -6.94 18.13 24.93
CA PRO A 414 -6.13 17.83 23.75
C PRO A 414 -6.57 16.53 23.06
N ARG A 415 -6.26 16.43 21.76
CA ARG A 415 -6.27 15.13 21.06
C ARG A 415 -5.33 14.13 21.79
N PRO A 416 -5.53 12.81 21.67
CA PRO A 416 -4.62 11.83 22.27
C PRO A 416 -3.16 12.07 21.87
N TYR A 417 -2.27 12.01 22.86
CA TYR A 417 -0.85 12.31 22.72
C TYR A 417 -0.02 11.60 23.79
N HIS A 418 1.29 11.49 23.56
CA HIS A 418 2.27 10.99 24.53
C HIS A 418 3.22 12.12 24.93
N PRO A 419 3.13 12.66 26.17
CA PRO A 419 4.07 13.66 26.63
C PRO A 419 5.44 13.03 26.90
N PHE A 420 6.51 13.69 26.45
CA PHE A 420 7.86 13.35 26.91
C PHE A 420 8.12 14.00 28.27
N THR A 421 8.41 13.20 29.29
CA THR A 421 8.59 13.66 30.68
C THR A 421 10.05 13.83 31.09
N GLY A 422 11.00 13.79 30.15
CA GLY A 422 12.44 13.89 30.44
C GLY A 422 13.07 12.57 30.90
N THR A 423 12.29 11.51 31.07
CA THR A 423 12.75 10.18 31.51
C THR A 423 12.76 9.21 30.34
N GLY A 424 13.95 8.88 29.81
CA GLY A 424 14.12 7.93 28.70
C GLY A 424 14.73 8.57 27.44
N PRO A 425 14.99 7.77 26.39
CA PRO A 425 15.55 8.27 25.15
C PRO A 425 14.56 9.19 24.44
N TYR A 426 15.08 10.20 23.75
CA TYR A 426 14.26 11.03 22.88
C TYR A 426 13.59 10.20 21.78
N PRO A 427 12.42 10.63 21.27
CA PRO A 427 11.89 10.07 20.03
C PRO A 427 12.89 10.31 18.90
N THR A 428 13.51 9.23 18.42
CA THR A 428 14.58 9.28 17.41
C THR A 428 14.38 8.20 16.36
N VAL A 429 14.77 8.50 15.12
CA VAL A 429 14.90 7.58 13.98
C VAL A 429 16.22 7.84 13.26
N SER A 430 16.73 6.88 12.48
CA SER A 430 17.90 7.10 11.63
C SER A 430 17.48 7.70 10.27
N TYR A 431 18.37 8.50 9.67
CA TYR A 431 18.18 9.02 8.31
C TYR A 431 18.01 7.88 7.30
N ASP A 432 18.85 6.85 7.39
CA ASP A 432 18.83 5.72 6.47
C ASP A 432 17.49 4.98 6.49
N ASP A 433 16.93 4.71 7.68
CA ASP A 433 15.62 4.04 7.79
C ASP A 433 14.50 4.87 7.13
N VAL A 434 14.49 6.19 7.37
CA VAL A 434 13.47 7.10 6.81
C VAL A 434 13.57 7.18 5.29
N MET A 435 14.80 7.19 4.76
CA MET A 435 15.04 7.28 3.33
C MET A 435 14.88 5.94 2.61
N GLN A 436 15.02 4.82 3.31
CA GLN A 436 14.96 3.47 2.74
C GLN A 436 13.56 3.09 2.25
N ASP A 437 12.54 3.24 3.10
CA ASP A 437 11.18 2.81 2.77
C ASP A 437 10.07 3.53 3.55
N ASP A 438 8.82 3.17 3.26
CA ASP A 438 7.63 3.75 3.87
C ASP A 438 7.38 3.26 5.30
N LYS A 439 8.03 2.17 5.74
CA LYS A 439 7.96 1.71 7.13
C LYS A 439 8.80 2.63 8.01
N GLY A 440 10.01 3.01 7.57
CA GLY A 440 10.83 4.00 8.27
C GLY A 440 10.16 5.38 8.31
N LEU A 441 9.57 5.82 7.19
CA LEU A 441 8.78 7.05 7.14
C LEU A 441 7.58 6.99 8.11
N LEU A 442 6.79 5.90 8.11
CA LEU A 442 5.66 5.76 9.04
C LEU A 442 6.11 5.80 10.50
N GLN A 443 7.22 5.15 10.86
CA GLN A 443 7.78 5.22 12.22
C GLN A 443 8.14 6.64 12.63
N TRP A 444 8.72 7.41 11.71
CA TRP A 444 9.03 8.82 11.92
C TRP A 444 7.77 9.65 12.13
N LEU A 445 6.77 9.54 11.24
CA LEU A 445 5.51 10.28 11.35
C LEU A 445 4.70 9.90 12.60
N ASP A 446 4.70 8.62 13.00
CA ASP A 446 4.01 8.17 14.21
C ASP A 446 4.65 8.76 15.47
N LYS A 447 5.99 8.85 15.52
CA LYS A 447 6.71 9.54 16.60
C LYS A 447 6.40 11.03 16.64
N ILE A 448 6.44 11.72 15.50
CA ILE A 448 6.07 13.15 15.41
C ILE A 448 4.64 13.36 15.92
N TYR A 449 3.67 12.58 15.44
CA TYR A 449 2.28 12.75 15.81
C TYR A 449 2.02 12.43 17.29
N SER A 450 2.65 11.37 17.82
CA SER A 450 2.47 10.87 19.18
C SER A 450 3.21 11.74 20.21
N TYR A 451 4.51 11.99 20.01
CA TYR A 451 5.36 12.74 20.95
C TYR A 451 5.35 14.24 20.70
N GLY A 452 4.93 14.70 19.51
CA GLY A 452 4.97 16.09 19.10
C GLY A 452 6.30 16.49 18.45
N PHE A 453 7.35 15.68 18.58
CA PHE A 453 8.64 15.92 17.96
C PHE A 453 9.39 14.60 17.71
N CYS A 454 10.39 14.65 16.84
CA CYS A 454 11.31 13.54 16.61
C CYS A 454 12.67 14.06 16.12
N PHE A 455 13.74 13.42 16.56
CA PHE A 455 15.07 13.60 15.97
C PHE A 455 15.29 12.61 14.83
N VAL A 456 16.04 13.06 13.83
CA VAL A 456 16.60 12.21 12.77
C VAL A 456 18.12 12.31 12.87
N ILE A 457 18.77 11.19 13.16
CA ILE A 457 20.23 11.12 13.32
C ILE A 457 20.89 10.57 12.05
N GLY A 458 22.12 11.01 11.79
CA GLY A 458 22.89 10.56 10.62
C GLY A 458 22.47 11.25 9.33
N VAL A 459 21.82 12.42 9.40
CA VAL A 459 21.52 13.23 8.21
C VAL A 459 22.84 13.76 7.67
N PRO A 460 23.16 13.59 6.36
CA PRO A 460 24.32 14.25 5.79
C PRO A 460 24.26 15.76 6.01
N VAL A 461 25.38 16.39 6.37
CA VAL A 461 25.47 17.82 6.74
C VAL A 461 25.41 18.72 5.49
N THR A 462 24.34 18.57 4.71
CA THR A 462 24.08 19.33 3.48
C THR A 462 22.63 19.81 3.47
N THR A 463 22.38 20.95 2.83
CA THR A 463 21.02 21.47 2.62
C THR A 463 20.18 20.52 1.78
N ARG A 464 20.77 19.95 0.72
CA ARG A 464 20.10 19.04 -0.22
C ARG A 464 19.53 17.80 0.46
N ASP A 465 20.27 17.16 1.36
CA ASP A 465 19.82 15.93 2.02
C ASP A 465 18.75 16.21 3.07
N THR A 466 18.81 17.40 3.67
CA THR A 466 17.79 17.93 4.58
C THR A 466 16.48 18.24 3.84
N GLU A 467 16.58 18.84 2.65
CA GLU A 467 15.44 19.12 1.78
C GLU A 467 14.75 17.83 1.35
N LYS A 468 15.51 16.84 0.87
CA LYS A 468 14.99 15.50 0.53
C LYS A 468 14.32 14.80 1.71
N LEU A 469 14.87 14.95 2.92
CA LEU A 469 14.28 14.38 4.13
C LEU A 469 12.89 14.97 4.41
N LEU A 470 12.72 16.29 4.27
CA LEU A 470 11.41 16.94 4.36
C LEU A 470 10.46 16.46 3.25
N GLU A 471 10.97 16.35 2.02
CA GLU A 471 10.20 15.89 0.86
C GLU A 471 9.71 14.44 0.94
N ARG A 472 10.30 13.62 1.84
CA ARG A 472 9.72 12.30 2.16
C ARG A 472 8.35 12.40 2.81
N ILE A 473 8.07 13.49 3.52
CA ILE A 473 6.75 13.74 4.11
C ILE A 473 5.80 14.29 3.05
N ALA A 474 6.16 15.43 2.47
CA ALA A 474 5.40 16.16 1.47
C ALA A 474 6.25 17.30 0.88
N PHE A 475 5.72 18.03 -0.10
CA PHE A 475 6.39 19.24 -0.60
C PHE A 475 6.59 20.28 0.51
N ILE A 476 7.70 21.00 0.44
CA ILE A 476 8.02 22.08 1.39
C ILE A 476 7.13 23.29 1.08
N ARG A 477 6.44 23.81 2.10
CA ARG A 477 5.57 24.98 1.98
C ARG A 477 6.39 26.24 1.68
N PRO A 478 6.20 26.88 0.51
CA PRO A 478 6.79 28.19 0.26
C PRO A 478 6.17 29.25 1.17
N THR A 479 7.01 30.14 1.70
CA THR A 479 6.61 31.30 2.52
C THR A 479 7.27 32.57 1.99
N HIS A 480 6.98 33.72 2.59
CA HIS A 480 7.67 34.97 2.29
C HIS A 480 9.15 34.97 2.71
N TYR A 481 9.60 33.97 3.49
CA TYR A 481 11.01 33.69 3.78
C TYR A 481 11.67 32.74 2.76
N GLY A 482 10.93 32.29 1.75
CA GLY A 482 11.34 31.24 0.81
C GLY A 482 10.70 29.88 1.11
N GLY A 483 11.10 28.84 0.35
CA GLY A 483 10.66 27.46 0.53
C GLY A 483 11.52 26.73 1.57
N PHE A 484 12.67 26.24 1.12
CA PHE A 484 13.71 25.71 2.00
C PHE A 484 14.66 26.84 2.40
N TRP A 485 14.83 27.06 3.70
CA TRP A 485 15.70 28.12 4.22
C TRP A 485 17.04 27.55 4.67
N ASP A 486 18.08 28.34 4.43
CA ASP A 486 19.46 28.12 4.86
C ASP A 486 20.01 29.47 5.30
N PHE A 487 20.20 29.63 6.61
CA PHE A 487 20.47 30.94 7.18
C PHE A 487 21.53 30.91 8.27
N THR A 488 22.12 32.08 8.45
CA THR A 488 22.93 32.48 9.61
C THR A 488 22.27 33.70 10.27
N SER A 489 22.72 34.11 11.44
CA SER A 489 22.26 35.34 12.09
C SER A 489 22.82 36.60 11.41
N ASP A 490 22.31 36.92 10.22
CA ASP A 490 22.69 38.07 9.40
C ASP A 490 21.57 39.12 9.24
N MET A 491 20.44 38.94 9.93
CA MET A 491 19.25 39.81 9.84
C MET A 491 18.62 39.94 8.43
N SER A 492 18.95 39.04 7.50
CA SER A 492 18.56 39.13 6.08
C SER A 492 17.04 39.21 5.81
N PHE A 493 16.19 38.76 6.75
CA PHE A 493 14.74 38.71 6.57
C PHE A 493 13.92 39.47 7.62
N GLY A 494 14.52 40.41 8.36
CA GLY A 494 13.77 41.32 9.25
C GLY A 494 12.94 40.61 10.35
N ASP A 495 13.37 39.43 10.78
CA ASP A 495 12.68 38.58 11.76
C ASP A 495 13.63 38.27 12.94
N SER A 496 13.07 38.22 14.16
CA SER A 496 13.79 37.91 15.39
C SER A 496 14.57 36.58 15.35
N ALA A 497 14.15 35.62 14.52
CA ALA A 497 14.85 34.36 14.25
C ALA A 497 16.29 34.56 13.74
N TYR A 498 16.56 35.67 13.03
CA TYR A 498 17.86 35.99 12.40
C TYR A 498 18.79 36.83 13.30
N THR A 499 18.43 37.03 14.57
CA THR A 499 19.29 37.66 15.59
C THR A 499 20.14 36.61 16.33
N SER A 500 21.05 37.02 17.21
CA SER A 500 21.73 36.10 18.16
C SER A 500 21.04 36.02 19.53
N GLU A 501 19.92 36.73 19.71
CA GLU A 501 19.20 36.82 20.98
C GLU A 501 18.49 35.52 21.34
N GLY A 502 18.15 35.32 22.61
CA GLY A 502 17.36 34.18 23.04
C GLY A 502 15.89 34.35 22.64
N LEU A 503 15.27 33.25 22.21
CA LEU A 503 13.83 33.22 21.90
C LEU A 503 13.12 32.33 22.92
N GLY A 504 12.09 32.88 23.56
CA GLY A 504 11.22 32.13 24.46
C GLY A 504 10.39 31.08 23.72
N ALA A 505 9.67 30.25 24.46
CA ALA A 505 8.79 29.24 23.87
C ALA A 505 7.69 29.88 22.99
N HIS A 506 7.63 29.53 21.71
CA HIS A 506 6.66 30.01 20.73
C HIS A 506 6.30 28.95 19.67
N THR A 507 5.23 29.18 18.92
CA THR A 507 4.85 28.46 17.70
C THR A 507 5.02 29.40 16.51
N ASP A 508 5.55 28.91 15.40
CA ASP A 508 5.81 29.74 14.24
C ASP A 508 4.57 30.00 13.38
N THR A 509 4.62 31.08 12.61
CA THR A 509 3.63 31.44 11.59
C THR A 509 2.21 31.70 12.14
N THR A 510 2.09 32.24 13.36
CA THR A 510 0.77 32.49 13.96
C THR A 510 -0.06 33.53 13.19
N TYR A 511 0.61 34.37 12.40
CA TYR A 511 0.04 35.36 11.48
C TYR A 511 -0.52 34.77 10.17
N PHE A 512 -0.31 33.48 9.87
CA PHE A 512 -1.03 32.82 8.77
C PHE A 512 -2.43 32.40 9.21
N THR A 513 -3.40 32.54 8.31
CA THR A 513 -4.73 31.90 8.46
C THR A 513 -4.56 30.40 8.71
N ASP A 514 -3.67 29.77 7.94
CA ASP A 514 -3.24 28.38 8.08
C ASP A 514 -1.74 28.31 8.41
N PRO A 515 -1.35 28.22 9.69
CA PRO A 515 0.04 28.08 10.13
C PRO A 515 0.65 26.76 9.67
N ALA A 516 1.95 26.74 9.43
CA ALA A 516 2.68 25.51 9.12
C ALA A 516 2.49 24.47 10.23
N ARG A 517 2.25 23.20 9.83
CA ARG A 517 2.02 22.11 10.78
C ARG A 517 3.30 21.52 11.31
N LEU A 518 4.26 21.22 10.43
CA LEU A 518 5.56 20.74 10.83
C LEU A 518 6.63 21.77 10.50
N GLN A 519 7.64 21.82 11.36
CA GLN A 519 8.85 22.61 11.15
C GLN A 519 10.05 21.74 11.48
N MET A 520 11.09 21.82 10.66
CA MET A 520 12.33 21.09 10.87
C MET A 520 13.51 22.03 10.96
N PHE A 521 14.41 21.78 11.92
CA PHE A 521 15.71 22.43 12.07
C PHE A 521 16.82 21.39 11.90
N HIS A 522 17.81 21.69 11.06
CA HIS A 522 19.05 20.93 10.97
C HIS A 522 20.24 21.87 11.13
N LEU A 523 21.07 21.61 12.14
CA LEU A 523 22.32 22.33 12.33
C LEU A 523 23.35 21.85 11.31
N LEU A 524 23.90 22.77 10.52
CA LEU A 524 24.98 22.47 9.59
C LEU A 524 26.35 22.76 10.19
N SER A 525 26.47 23.86 10.94
CA SER A 525 27.71 24.22 11.63
C SER A 525 27.46 25.23 12.74
N HIS A 526 28.23 25.15 13.82
CA HIS A 526 28.35 26.21 14.82
C HIS A 526 29.84 26.40 15.13
N THR A 527 30.44 27.48 14.64
CA THR A 527 31.87 27.78 14.82
C THR A 527 32.07 29.05 15.62
N ASP A 528 33.22 29.15 16.29
CA ASP A 528 33.69 30.38 16.95
C ASP A 528 32.73 30.93 18.02
N GLY A 529 31.98 30.06 18.69
CA GLY A 529 31.04 30.46 19.74
C GLY A 529 30.35 29.31 20.46
N GLN A 530 29.43 29.64 21.35
CA GLN A 530 28.73 28.69 22.23
C GLN A 530 27.24 29.05 22.36
N GLY A 531 26.46 28.17 22.97
CA GLY A 531 25.02 28.33 23.19
C GLY A 531 24.19 27.88 22.00
N GLY A 532 23.00 28.48 21.84
CA GLY A 532 22.07 28.12 20.77
C GLY A 532 21.38 26.77 20.97
N ALA A 533 21.27 26.33 22.23
CA ALA A 533 20.51 25.15 22.61
C ALA A 533 19.04 25.36 22.22
N SER A 534 18.43 24.34 21.62
CA SER A 534 17.02 24.32 21.25
C SER A 534 16.16 24.04 22.48
N LEU A 535 15.07 24.79 22.61
CA LEU A 535 14.02 24.58 23.60
C LEU A 535 12.83 23.92 22.92
N LEU A 536 12.21 22.93 23.57
CA LEU A 536 10.89 22.41 23.26
C LEU A 536 10.00 22.43 24.51
N VAL A 537 8.73 22.76 24.34
CA VAL A 537 7.69 22.69 25.38
C VAL A 537 6.44 22.05 24.80
N ASP A 538 5.94 21.00 25.44
CA ASP A 538 4.68 20.36 25.04
C ASP A 538 3.48 21.21 25.46
N GLY A 539 2.95 21.98 24.51
CA GLY A 539 1.87 22.91 24.76
C GLY A 539 0.55 22.22 25.14
N PHE A 540 0.31 20.97 24.72
CA PHE A 540 -0.88 20.23 25.16
C PHE A 540 -0.81 19.90 26.63
N ARG A 541 0.36 19.46 27.11
CA ARG A 541 0.61 19.24 28.54
C ARG A 541 0.45 20.54 29.33
N ALA A 542 0.99 21.65 28.84
CA ALA A 542 0.84 22.96 29.47
C ALA A 542 -0.63 23.40 29.53
N ALA A 543 -1.41 23.15 28.47
CA ALA A 543 -2.83 23.49 28.39
C ALA A 543 -3.67 22.69 29.39
N GLU A 544 -3.39 21.40 29.54
CA GLU A 544 -4.04 20.57 30.57
C GLU A 544 -3.70 21.03 31.99
N THR A 545 -2.46 21.45 32.24
CA THR A 545 -2.06 22.03 33.53
C THR A 545 -2.79 23.35 33.79
N LEU A 546 -2.85 24.25 32.81
CA LEU A 546 -3.60 25.49 32.93
C LEU A 546 -5.09 25.23 33.23
N GLN A 547 -5.68 24.22 32.59
CA GLN A 547 -7.05 23.81 32.86
C GLN A 547 -7.25 23.30 34.29
N LYS A 548 -6.31 22.50 34.81
CA LYS A 548 -6.34 21.98 36.19
C LYS A 548 -6.17 23.09 37.22
N GLU A 549 -5.20 23.98 37.01
CA GLU A 549 -4.85 25.05 37.93
C GLU A 549 -5.87 26.20 37.91
N LYS A 550 -6.34 26.59 36.71
CA LYS A 550 -7.32 27.68 36.56
C LYS A 550 -8.17 27.58 35.29
N LYS A 551 -9.29 26.86 35.39
CA LYS A 551 -10.31 26.73 34.31
C LYS A 551 -10.72 28.05 33.65
N ALA A 552 -10.80 29.14 34.40
CA ALA A 552 -11.16 30.46 33.86
C ALA A 552 -10.09 31.05 32.92
N HIS A 553 -8.80 30.78 33.18
CA HIS A 553 -7.71 31.20 32.31
C HIS A 553 -7.68 30.35 31.05
N TYR A 554 -7.81 29.03 31.19
CA TYR A 554 -7.96 28.11 30.06
C TYR A 554 -9.10 28.54 29.12
N ALA A 555 -10.29 28.78 29.67
CA ALA A 555 -11.44 29.18 28.88
C ALA A 555 -11.36 30.61 28.31
N SER A 556 -10.51 31.47 28.87
CA SER A 556 -10.18 32.79 28.30
C SER A 556 -9.31 32.61 27.06
N LEU A 557 -8.22 31.85 27.16
CA LEU A 557 -7.30 31.59 26.04
C LEU A 557 -7.91 30.81 24.86
N MET A 558 -9.04 30.14 25.08
CA MET A 558 -9.79 29.47 24.02
C MET A 558 -10.80 30.36 23.28
N ARG A 559 -11.27 31.43 23.92
CA ARG A 559 -12.38 32.26 23.41
C ARG A 559 -11.94 33.63 22.92
N GLN A 560 -10.89 34.15 23.52
CA GLN A 560 -10.42 35.50 23.28
C GLN A 560 -9.31 35.47 22.22
N SER A 561 -9.71 35.75 20.98
CA SER A 561 -8.82 35.82 19.83
C SER A 561 -7.88 37.04 19.86
N GLN A 562 -6.67 36.85 19.35
CA GLN A 562 -5.64 37.89 19.24
C GLN A 562 -5.27 38.15 17.79
N PRO A 563 -5.01 39.42 17.41
CA PRO A 563 -4.42 39.74 16.13
C PRO A 563 -2.92 39.37 16.14
N ALA A 564 -2.44 38.93 14.99
CA ALA A 564 -1.03 38.62 14.74
C ALA A 564 -0.61 39.14 13.36
N HIS A 565 0.67 39.45 13.19
CA HIS A 565 1.20 39.94 11.92
C HIS A 565 2.64 39.49 11.67
N ALA A 566 3.02 39.46 10.39
CA ALA A 566 4.42 39.52 9.95
C ALA A 566 4.59 40.74 9.04
N SER A 567 5.37 41.72 9.48
CA SER A 567 5.54 43.00 8.76
C SER A 567 6.96 43.56 8.83
N GLY A 568 7.97 42.70 9.05
CA GLY A 568 9.36 43.11 9.13
C GLY A 568 10.00 43.43 7.76
N ASN A 569 9.48 42.83 6.68
CA ASN A 569 9.96 43.06 5.32
C ASN A 569 9.13 44.15 4.63
N GLU A 570 9.77 45.13 3.98
CA GLU A 570 9.09 46.30 3.37
C GLU A 570 7.95 45.92 2.41
N LYS A 571 8.06 44.79 1.72
CA LYS A 571 7.08 44.32 0.71
C LYS A 571 6.07 43.32 1.27
N VAL A 572 6.09 43.04 2.57
CA VAL A 572 5.29 41.97 3.18
C VAL A 572 4.60 42.51 4.43
N CYS A 573 3.26 42.40 4.44
CA CYS A 573 2.46 42.59 5.65
C CYS A 573 1.37 41.53 5.65
N ILE A 574 1.61 40.45 6.39
CA ILE A 574 0.72 39.29 6.44
C ILE A 574 -0.05 39.31 7.74
N GLN A 575 -1.36 39.10 7.61
CA GLN A 575 -2.29 38.98 8.72
C GLN A 575 -3.26 37.83 8.42
N PRO A 576 -3.77 37.14 9.46
CA PRO A 576 -4.76 36.09 9.26
C PRO A 576 -6.11 36.71 8.85
N ILE A 577 -6.95 35.93 8.15
CA ILE A 577 -8.27 36.39 7.67
C ILE A 577 -9.23 36.74 8.82
N HIS A 578 -8.98 36.21 10.02
CA HIS A 578 -9.61 36.59 11.26
C HIS A 578 -8.63 36.36 12.42
N GLU A 579 -8.89 36.99 13.56
CA GLU A 579 -8.10 36.77 14.77
C GLU A 579 -8.36 35.37 15.34
N PHE A 580 -7.31 34.70 15.82
CA PHE A 580 -7.40 33.36 16.39
C PHE A 580 -7.10 33.35 17.90
N PRO A 581 -7.74 32.47 18.69
CA PRO A 581 -7.38 32.26 20.08
C PRO A 581 -6.05 31.51 20.22
N VAL A 582 -5.47 31.53 21.43
CA VAL A 582 -4.24 30.79 21.73
C VAL A 582 -4.50 29.28 21.72
N LEU A 583 -5.66 28.85 22.22
CA LEU A 583 -6.05 27.44 22.31
C LEU A 583 -7.23 27.17 21.38
N GLU A 584 -6.97 26.53 20.25
CA GLU A 584 -7.97 26.35 19.21
C GLU A 584 -8.60 24.95 19.25
N LEU A 585 -9.94 24.92 19.20
CA LEU A 585 -10.69 23.66 19.21
C LEU A 585 -11.07 23.22 17.81
N HIS A 586 -11.03 21.91 17.59
CA HIS A 586 -11.55 21.33 16.37
C HIS A 586 -13.09 21.39 16.38
N PRO A 587 -13.74 22.03 15.39
CA PRO A 587 -15.16 22.36 15.46
C PRO A 587 -16.08 21.14 15.57
N GLN A 588 -15.67 19.99 15.04
CA GLN A 588 -16.46 18.76 15.08
C GLN A 588 -16.09 17.82 16.25
N LEU A 589 -14.88 17.95 16.81
CA LEU A 589 -14.39 17.00 17.82
C LEU A 589 -14.42 17.55 19.25
N ASP A 590 -14.53 18.87 19.43
CA ASP A 590 -14.42 19.51 20.74
C ASP A 590 -13.11 19.11 21.46
N GLN A 591 -12.03 19.06 20.68
CA GLN A 591 -10.68 18.74 21.14
C GLN A 591 -9.74 19.89 20.80
N LEU A 592 -8.86 20.22 21.74
CA LEU A 592 -7.74 21.13 21.47
C LEU A 592 -6.82 20.45 20.44
N TYR A 593 -6.68 21.09 19.28
CA TYR A 593 -5.91 20.55 18.15
C TYR A 593 -4.77 21.45 17.72
N ARG A 594 -4.82 22.75 18.06
CA ARG A 594 -3.80 23.72 17.69
C ARG A 594 -3.57 24.76 18.78
N ILE A 595 -2.30 25.09 18.98
CA ILE A 595 -1.83 26.17 19.83
C ILE A 595 -1.25 27.27 18.94
N ARG A 596 -1.62 28.51 19.21
CA ARG A 596 -1.07 29.71 18.57
C ARG A 596 -0.49 30.62 19.64
N TRP A 597 0.80 30.50 19.87
CA TRP A 597 1.49 31.30 20.87
C TRP A 597 2.79 31.82 20.31
N ASN A 598 2.81 33.08 19.88
CA ASN A 598 4.03 33.79 19.57
C ASN A 598 3.88 35.22 20.06
N ASN A 599 4.68 35.60 21.07
CA ASN A 599 4.62 36.96 21.60
C ASN A 599 5.17 37.99 20.59
N TYR A 600 6.08 37.59 19.71
CA TYR A 600 6.73 38.44 18.72
C TYR A 600 5.79 38.78 17.55
N ASP A 601 4.89 37.86 17.20
CA ASP A 601 3.91 38.05 16.12
C ASP A 601 2.69 38.89 16.55
N ARG A 602 2.46 39.09 17.86
CA ARG A 602 1.19 39.60 18.40
C ARG A 602 1.01 41.09 18.16
N ALA A 603 -0.11 41.47 17.54
CA ALA A 603 -0.47 42.86 17.31
C ALA A 603 -1.28 43.48 18.48
N PRO A 604 -1.41 44.82 18.54
CA PRO A 604 -2.26 45.48 19.53
C PRO A 604 -3.74 45.11 19.38
N LYS A 605 -4.37 44.71 20.49
CA LYS A 605 -5.81 44.40 20.56
C LYS A 605 -6.64 45.65 20.86
N THR A 606 -7.53 46.06 19.95
CA THR A 606 -8.20 47.38 20.01
C THR A 606 -9.70 47.35 20.31
N ASN A 607 -10.37 46.21 20.20
CA ASN A 607 -11.83 46.06 20.33
C ASN A 607 -12.27 45.32 21.62
N TRP A 608 -11.44 45.32 22.67
CA TRP A 608 -11.76 44.75 23.98
C TRP A 608 -11.88 45.82 25.06
N GLY A 609 -12.82 45.65 25.99
CA GLY A 609 -12.91 46.47 27.19
C GLY A 609 -11.81 46.13 28.22
N ILE A 610 -11.60 47.01 29.20
CA ILE A 610 -10.60 46.82 30.27
C ILE A 610 -10.77 45.49 31.01
N LYS A 611 -12.00 45.02 31.19
CA LYS A 611 -12.28 43.73 31.84
C LYS A 611 -11.73 42.56 31.02
N ASP A 612 -12.02 42.53 29.73
CA ASP A 612 -11.58 41.47 28.82
C ASP A 612 -10.06 41.49 28.65
N LEU A 613 -9.45 42.67 28.56
CA LEU A 613 -8.00 42.87 28.56
C LEU A 613 -7.37 42.27 29.83
N LYS A 614 -7.85 42.65 31.02
CA LYS A 614 -7.33 42.11 32.29
C LYS A 614 -7.48 40.60 32.38
N GLN A 615 -8.61 40.06 31.94
CA GLN A 615 -8.86 38.62 31.92
C GLN A 615 -7.86 37.90 31.02
N TRP A 616 -7.69 38.37 29.79
CA TRP A 616 -6.77 37.76 28.84
C TRP A 616 -5.31 37.87 29.31
N TYR A 617 -4.86 39.04 29.75
CA TYR A 617 -3.48 39.23 30.22
C TYR A 617 -3.16 38.38 31.47
N SER A 618 -4.14 38.20 32.37
CA SER A 618 -3.98 37.31 33.53
C SER A 618 -3.86 35.84 33.08
N ALA A 619 -4.66 35.44 32.09
CA ALA A 619 -4.59 34.10 31.52
C ALA A 619 -3.29 33.85 30.74
N ALA A 620 -2.85 34.81 29.93
CA ALA A 620 -1.60 34.79 29.17
C ALA A 620 -0.39 34.76 30.10
N ARG A 621 -0.40 35.50 31.22
CA ARG A 621 0.66 35.43 32.24
C ARG A 621 0.76 34.05 32.86
N HIS A 622 -0.37 33.45 33.21
CA HIS A 622 -0.40 32.10 33.80
C HIS A 622 0.08 31.04 32.79
N TRP A 623 -0.35 31.14 31.52
CA TRP A 623 0.15 30.31 30.44
C TRP A 623 1.66 30.44 30.27
N ASN A 624 2.18 31.67 30.19
CA ASN A 624 3.61 31.92 30.03
C ASN A 624 4.42 31.39 31.23
N GLU A 625 3.88 31.51 32.44
CA GLU A 625 4.49 30.96 33.65
C GLU A 625 4.60 29.44 33.56
N ILE A 626 3.53 28.72 33.20
CA ILE A 626 3.54 27.25 33.04
C ILE A 626 4.58 26.79 32.00
N ILE A 627 4.60 27.39 30.81
CA ILE A 627 5.56 26.99 29.75
C ILE A 627 7.00 27.40 30.09
N SER A 628 7.19 28.24 31.12
CA SER A 628 8.50 28.65 31.62
C SER A 628 9.00 27.78 32.78
N ARG A 629 8.19 26.88 33.33
CA ARG A 629 8.60 25.98 34.42
C ARG A 629 9.59 24.93 33.92
N GLU A 630 10.60 24.63 34.72
CA GLU A 630 11.69 23.71 34.35
C GLU A 630 11.16 22.33 33.94
N GLU A 631 10.13 21.80 34.61
CA GLU A 631 9.57 20.48 34.31
C GLU A 631 8.78 20.37 32.99
N PHE A 632 8.59 21.51 32.30
CA PHE A 632 7.96 21.59 30.97
C PHE A 632 8.98 21.86 29.86
N GLN A 633 10.20 22.28 30.21
CA GLN A 633 11.22 22.65 29.23
C GLN A 633 12.13 21.46 28.92
N ILE A 634 12.25 21.17 27.63
CA ILE A 634 13.21 20.21 27.11
C ILE A 634 14.30 21.02 26.40
N TRP A 635 15.46 21.11 27.02
CA TRP A 635 16.64 21.75 26.43
C TRP A 635 17.54 20.70 25.79
N THR A 636 17.91 20.94 24.54
CA THR A 636 18.76 20.04 23.76
C THR A 636 19.72 20.83 22.89
N GLN A 637 20.99 20.41 22.84
CA GLN A 637 21.96 20.97 21.93
C GLN A 637 21.93 20.15 20.64
N LEU A 638 21.62 20.80 19.51
CA LEU A 638 21.75 20.13 18.21
C LEU A 638 23.22 20.03 17.83
N GLU A 639 23.56 18.90 17.21
CA GLU A 639 24.87 18.63 16.61
C GLU A 639 24.74 18.55 15.09
N PRO A 640 25.80 18.88 14.32
CA PRO A 640 25.81 18.64 12.88
C PRO A 640 25.45 17.20 12.53
N GLY A 641 24.51 17.04 11.60
CA GLY A 641 23.98 15.73 11.19
C GLY A 641 22.79 15.22 12.00
N THR A 642 22.27 16.06 12.92
CA THR A 642 21.00 15.81 13.63
C THR A 642 19.95 16.82 13.20
N ALA A 643 18.85 16.33 12.62
CA ALA A 643 17.66 17.14 12.35
C ALA A 643 16.62 16.96 13.45
N LEU A 644 15.98 18.04 13.86
CA LEU A 644 14.85 18.06 14.79
C LEU A 644 13.61 18.52 14.03
N ILE A 645 12.59 17.67 13.97
CA ILE A 645 11.27 18.02 13.43
C ILE A 645 10.22 17.98 14.54
N PHE A 646 9.26 18.89 14.48
CA PHE A 646 8.20 18.97 15.47
C PHE A 646 6.88 19.45 14.87
N ASP A 647 5.81 19.05 15.55
CA ASP A 647 4.43 19.47 15.34
C ASP A 647 4.27 20.90 15.90
N ASN A 648 4.42 21.90 15.03
CA ASN A 648 4.33 23.32 15.37
C ASN A 648 2.91 23.74 15.82
N TRP A 649 1.89 22.89 15.66
CA TRP A 649 0.56 23.15 16.24
C TRP A 649 0.46 22.68 17.70
N ARG A 650 1.45 21.96 18.22
CA ARG A 650 1.49 21.44 19.60
C ARG A 650 2.73 21.88 20.37
N MET A 651 3.90 21.65 19.78
CA MET A 651 5.18 21.91 20.40
C MET A 651 5.53 23.36 20.23
N LEU A 652 5.65 24.07 21.35
CA LEU A 652 6.34 25.35 21.36
C LEU A 652 7.83 25.05 21.31
N HIS A 653 8.58 25.96 20.70
CA HIS A 653 10.01 25.86 20.58
C HIS A 653 10.68 27.21 20.83
N GLY A 654 11.98 27.20 21.02
CA GLY A 654 12.76 28.41 21.24
C GLY A 654 14.25 28.10 21.17
N ARG A 655 15.07 29.06 21.59
CA ARG A 655 16.51 28.85 21.68
C ARG A 655 17.17 29.73 22.72
N SER A 656 18.26 29.23 23.30
CA SER A 656 19.13 30.07 24.13
C SER A 656 19.85 31.09 23.25
N LYS A 657 20.33 32.17 23.88
CA LYS A 657 21.30 33.08 23.25
C LYS A 657 22.52 32.30 22.75
N PHE A 658 23.19 32.80 21.72
CA PHE A 658 24.43 32.21 21.21
C PHE A 658 25.44 33.25 20.74
N THR A 659 26.69 32.81 20.58
CA THR A 659 27.77 33.57 19.95
C THR A 659 28.36 32.79 18.78
N GLY A 660 29.19 33.44 17.96
CA GLY A 660 29.85 32.80 16.82
C GLY A 660 28.95 32.67 15.59
N LYS A 661 29.40 31.87 14.62
CA LYS A 661 28.68 31.63 13.35
C LYS A 661 27.89 30.34 13.45
N ARG A 662 26.56 30.44 13.39
CA ARG A 662 25.63 29.30 13.48
C ARG A 662 24.79 29.22 12.21
N ARG A 663 25.01 28.17 11.40
CA ARG A 663 24.29 27.93 10.15
C ARG A 663 23.28 26.81 10.33
N MET A 664 22.02 27.13 10.06
CA MET A 664 20.88 26.22 10.16
C MET A 664 20.17 26.13 8.81
N CYS A 665 19.57 24.97 8.54
CA CYS A 665 18.66 24.83 7.42
C CYS A 665 17.41 24.05 7.80
N GLY A 666 16.37 24.15 6.96
CA GLY A 666 15.09 23.52 7.21
C GLY A 666 13.94 24.12 6.41
N GLY A 667 12.73 23.76 6.82
CA GLY A 667 11.53 24.10 6.07
C GLY A 667 10.26 23.75 6.82
N TYR A 668 9.14 24.08 6.19
CA TYR A 668 7.79 23.90 6.71
C TYR A 668 7.01 22.88 5.89
N ILE A 669 6.15 22.09 6.55
CA ILE A 669 5.17 21.21 5.88
C ILE A 669 3.76 21.60 6.31
N ASN A 670 2.84 21.59 5.33
CA ASN A 670 1.43 21.87 5.55
C ASN A 670 0.73 20.75 6.32
N ASN A 671 -0.37 21.09 6.98
CA ASN A 671 -1.18 20.13 7.72
C ASN A 671 -1.75 19.03 6.83
N ASP A 672 -2.38 19.42 5.72
CA ASP A 672 -3.20 18.50 4.93
C ASP A 672 -2.35 17.43 4.25
N ASP A 673 -1.19 17.81 3.73
CA ASP A 673 -0.26 16.90 3.08
C ASP A 673 0.39 15.94 4.09
N PHE A 674 0.82 16.46 5.25
CA PHE A 674 1.31 15.63 6.35
C PHE A 674 0.26 14.61 6.81
N LEU A 675 -0.97 15.06 7.12
CA LEU A 675 -2.03 14.17 7.57
C LEU A 675 -2.49 13.22 6.47
N SER A 676 -2.47 13.62 5.19
CA SER A 676 -2.75 12.75 4.06
C SER A 676 -1.76 11.59 4.01
N GLN A 677 -0.47 11.90 3.97
CA GLN A 677 0.61 10.91 3.95
C GLN A 677 0.54 10.00 5.17
N TYR A 678 0.39 10.58 6.36
CA TYR A 678 0.32 9.81 7.61
C TYR A 678 -0.91 8.91 7.68
N ARG A 679 -2.11 9.39 7.28
CA ARG A 679 -3.33 8.56 7.23
C ARG A 679 -3.18 7.40 6.25
N LEU A 680 -2.61 7.64 5.08
CA LEU A 680 -2.41 6.62 4.05
C LEU A 680 -1.45 5.53 4.50
N LEU A 681 -0.32 5.92 5.10
CA LEU A 681 0.67 4.99 5.63
C LEU A 681 0.13 4.20 6.84
N LYS A 682 -0.59 4.87 7.76
CA LYS A 682 -1.06 4.25 9.01
C LYS A 682 -2.27 3.33 8.83
N PHE A 683 -3.23 3.73 7.99
CA PHE A 683 -4.50 3.00 7.87
C PHE A 683 -4.70 2.30 6.53
N GLY A 684 -3.90 2.64 5.53
CA GLY A 684 -4.08 2.14 4.17
C GLY A 684 -5.21 2.86 3.42
N ARG A 685 -5.04 2.94 2.10
CA ARG A 685 -5.88 3.75 1.20
C ARG A 685 -7.39 3.50 1.35
N GLU A 686 -7.84 2.24 1.35
CA GLU A 686 -9.29 1.98 1.39
C GLU A 686 -9.94 2.40 2.69
N HIS A 687 -9.20 2.40 3.81
CA HIS A 687 -9.79 2.78 5.09
C HIS A 687 -10.12 4.25 5.08
N VAL A 688 -9.15 5.00 4.57
CA VAL A 688 -9.24 6.44 4.40
C VAL A 688 -10.38 6.76 3.46
N LEU A 689 -10.46 6.08 2.30
CA LEU A 689 -11.54 6.27 1.34
C LEU A 689 -12.93 5.93 1.91
N ASN A 690 -13.06 4.83 2.64
CA ASN A 690 -14.35 4.43 3.22
C ASN A 690 -14.81 5.37 4.35
N ASN A 691 -13.90 6.15 4.94
CA ASN A 691 -14.20 7.06 6.04
C ASN A 691 -14.16 8.55 5.64
N LEU A 692 -14.09 8.92 4.36
CA LEU A 692 -14.05 10.34 3.98
C LEU A 692 -15.23 11.13 4.58
N GLY A 693 -14.93 12.21 5.31
CA GLY A 693 -15.95 13.04 5.97
C GLY A 693 -16.69 12.38 7.14
N ASN A 694 -16.33 11.14 7.52
CA ASN A 694 -16.95 10.43 8.63
C ASN A 694 -16.37 10.83 9.99
N TRP A 695 -17.09 11.69 10.71
CA TRP A 695 -16.74 12.16 12.06
C TRP A 695 -17.54 11.47 13.18
N HIS A 696 -18.24 10.36 12.89
CA HIS A 696 -19.14 9.70 13.83
C HIS A 696 -18.54 8.42 14.43
N GLY A 697 -18.88 8.15 15.71
CA GLY A 697 -18.55 6.89 16.40
C GLY A 697 -18.01 7.07 17.82
N LYS A 698 -18.68 6.48 18.83
CA LYS A 698 -18.17 6.44 20.23
C LYS A 698 -17.23 5.26 20.51
N GLY A 699 -17.08 4.33 19.55
CA GLY A 699 -16.46 3.01 19.79
C GLY A 699 -15.01 2.82 19.30
N HIS A 700 -14.48 3.65 18.40
CA HIS A 700 -13.09 3.50 17.91
C HIS A 700 -12.49 4.84 17.50
N LYS A 701 -12.09 5.66 18.48
CA LYS A 701 -11.26 6.85 18.21
C LYS A 701 -9.88 6.48 17.62
N GLU A 702 -9.41 5.26 17.87
CA GLU A 702 -8.09 4.78 17.42
C GLU A 702 -8.08 4.19 16.00
N GLY A 703 -9.26 3.87 15.45
CA GLY A 703 -9.39 3.19 14.16
C GLY A 703 -9.93 4.05 13.02
N ASN A 704 -10.43 5.26 13.25
CA ASN A 704 -10.95 6.11 12.17
C ASN A 704 -9.88 7.15 11.75
N PRO A 705 -9.46 7.18 10.46
CA PRO A 705 -8.42 8.08 9.97
C PRO A 705 -8.68 9.57 10.17
N ASN A 706 -9.95 10.00 10.25
CA ASN A 706 -10.29 11.41 10.43
C ASN A 706 -9.97 11.93 11.82
N PHE A 707 -9.84 11.05 12.83
CA PHE A 707 -9.49 11.46 14.19
C PHE A 707 -7.99 11.78 14.36
N LEU A 708 -7.19 11.61 13.30
CA LEU A 708 -5.87 12.23 13.21
C LEU A 708 -6.05 13.70 12.85
N ILE A 709 -5.85 14.61 13.82
CA ILE A 709 -5.98 16.07 13.64
C ILE A 709 -4.73 16.77 14.15
#